data_AF-A0A8H5WFH4-F1
#
_entry.id   AF-A0A8H5WFH4-F1
#
_cell.length_a   1.000
_cell.length_b   1.000
_cell.length_c   1.000
_cell.angle_alpha   90.00
_cell.angle_beta   90.00
_cell.angle_gamma   90.00
#
_symmetry.space_group_name_H-M   'P 1'
#
loop_
_entity.id
_entity.type
_entity.pdbx_description
1 polymer ?
#
loop_
_entity_poly.entity_id
_entity_poly.type
_entity_poly.pdbx_seq_one_letter_code
_entity_poly.pdbx_strand_id
1 'polypeptide(L)'
;MGLIQTETPYFQSFPGSPAPFTPGAFPNHPEFHNCTNTSKTCAMAWALRIIDSSAVHVLSAGLYSFFNRYDQTCLDSGRHDCQDKIFYAEQSYDVWVQNLVTLGSVEMVSPLNGVPTLGKPNRNGFASSILAWLGGSQNVTGQRSFEGYRIHSKNTIDIEDFPEACQNALIGLVRCDNHTATWTGPSYHGILPREVDIKAVCDQGCSQAISDWRSAVDTYCGTSTWPNGASAGVMGSFISQGINETCQTDKKTGKYCNDIINKFTLSESIDKMPNSELCSDCYVGRLKMMQASPYSYYGRDTFYEDALKQVAKRCSLSNQPTTAQDSPFPPEPSEPAFCLSDVRYTSKVGDTCDSLALKYSVSSAAIFIGNPDILDCNDMVTGISICLPLQCKTYELEKDDTCMSVAAATGLDQGDIRPLNPWVHELCGNLRSATKTLGRVICITPPGGKFEHNVNNTNSDPAYPEYADKATSPPTGATLAEKTTEKCGRWYTVQKGDDCARVLVQHHISLPLFTQSNPSVSQDDCTADLIPGRTYCVGPTKEAFAVESKPIPPHSRFGCFAREADTTNRSVLTLDGIDHVKPMSIIACQSYCFQLGWTVWGIQNGDSCFCDNRLRMDSLMIDDSKCNMHCNGNTTNICGGKDAIEVFSSQEMLRVEYESLGCYVHDGTTRAIRGTTGGDTIDSEDEMSVDACASLCTLEKRADFFALWEGHLCTCGREMAPGAKNVSMEECNVECSGELGDECGGKARAEVYTNKRKNVVSSQG
;
A
#
# COMPACT_ATOMS: atom_id res chain seq x y z
N MET A 1 31.80 -8.82 -24.87
CA MET A 1 31.95 -10.13 -25.54
C MET A 1 32.78 -9.98 -26.81
N GLY A 2 33.66 -10.92 -27.15
CA GLY A 2 34.49 -10.86 -28.36
C GLY A 2 34.49 -12.19 -29.12
N LEU A 3 34.09 -12.15 -30.39
CA LEU A 3 33.95 -13.29 -31.30
C LEU A 3 33.06 -14.42 -30.76
N ILE A 4 31.83 -14.10 -30.35
CA ILE A 4 30.85 -15.12 -29.96
C ILE A 4 30.45 -15.94 -31.19
N GLN A 5 30.21 -17.23 -30.99
CA GLN A 5 29.77 -18.12 -32.06
C GLN A 5 28.67 -19.06 -31.54
N THR A 6 27.61 -19.21 -32.33
CA THR A 6 26.44 -20.03 -31.96
C THR A 6 25.88 -20.78 -33.16
N GLU A 7 25.24 -21.91 -32.89
CA GLU A 7 24.45 -22.66 -33.89
C GLU A 7 23.07 -23.02 -33.35
N THR A 8 22.04 -22.81 -34.17
CA THR A 8 20.70 -23.32 -33.88
C THR A 8 20.72 -24.86 -33.91
N PRO A 9 20.11 -25.56 -32.92
CA PRO A 9 20.09 -27.02 -32.90
C PRO A 9 19.52 -27.61 -34.19
N TYR A 10 20.25 -28.54 -34.81
CA TYR A 10 19.97 -28.98 -36.19
C TYR A 10 18.60 -29.66 -36.38
N PHE A 11 18.04 -30.22 -35.31
CA PHE A 11 16.70 -30.83 -35.31
C PHE A 11 15.56 -29.79 -35.35
N GLN A 12 15.81 -28.55 -34.92
CA GLN A 12 14.77 -27.52 -34.94
C GLN A 12 14.36 -27.23 -36.39
N SER A 13 13.08 -27.02 -36.67
CA SER A 13 11.96 -26.68 -35.77
C SER A 13 11.12 -27.84 -35.21
N PHE A 14 11.62 -29.08 -35.12
CA PHE A 14 10.86 -30.16 -34.49
C PHE A 14 11.68 -31.02 -33.50
N PRO A 15 11.38 -30.94 -32.17
CA PRO A 15 10.42 -30.03 -31.55
C PRO A 15 10.83 -28.56 -31.75
N GLY A 16 9.84 -27.65 -31.78
CA GLY A 16 10.08 -26.21 -31.87
C GLY A 16 10.49 -25.64 -30.51
N SER A 17 11.22 -24.54 -30.49
CA SER A 17 11.58 -23.84 -29.24
C SER A 17 10.30 -23.30 -28.57
N PRO A 18 10.15 -23.41 -27.23
CA PRO A 18 11.17 -23.79 -26.23
C PRO A 18 11.24 -25.29 -25.89
N ALA A 19 10.40 -26.15 -26.48
CA ALA A 19 10.40 -27.57 -26.18
C ALA A 19 11.79 -28.22 -26.43
N PRO A 20 12.24 -29.13 -25.55
CA PRO A 20 11.48 -29.80 -24.47
C PRO A 20 11.43 -29.02 -23.13
N PHE A 21 11.93 -27.79 -23.07
CA PHE A 21 11.91 -26.98 -21.86
C PHE A 21 10.56 -26.27 -21.69
N THR A 22 10.02 -26.29 -20.47
CA THR A 22 8.86 -25.48 -20.10
C THR A 22 9.31 -24.02 -19.88
N PRO A 23 8.58 -23.03 -20.42
CA PRO A 23 8.81 -21.62 -20.08
C PRO A 23 8.69 -21.35 -18.58
N GLY A 24 9.44 -20.37 -18.07
CA GLY A 24 9.31 -19.89 -16.69
C GLY A 24 10.38 -20.39 -15.70
N ALA A 25 11.19 -21.40 -16.05
CA ALA A 25 12.28 -21.89 -15.18
C ALA A 25 13.35 -20.82 -14.91
N PHE A 26 13.54 -19.90 -15.86
CA PHE A 26 14.45 -18.78 -15.75
C PHE A 26 13.74 -17.49 -16.18
N PRO A 27 14.10 -16.34 -15.58
CA PRO A 27 13.54 -15.06 -15.98
C PRO A 27 13.72 -14.81 -17.47
N ASN A 28 12.68 -14.31 -18.12
CA ASN A 28 12.67 -13.95 -19.54
C ASN A 28 12.94 -15.11 -20.50
N HIS A 29 12.55 -16.35 -20.18
CA HIS A 29 12.51 -17.43 -21.17
C HIS A 29 11.67 -17.04 -22.40
N PRO A 30 12.09 -17.38 -23.64
CA PRO A 30 11.33 -17.06 -24.84
C PRO A 30 10.12 -18.00 -25.00
N GLU A 31 8.94 -17.44 -25.21
CA GLU A 31 7.67 -18.19 -25.23
C GLU A 31 7.10 -18.42 -26.64
N PHE A 32 7.55 -17.65 -27.63
CA PHE A 32 7.18 -17.79 -29.05
C PHE A 32 5.66 -17.75 -29.35
N HIS A 33 4.84 -17.09 -28.53
CA HIS A 33 3.37 -16.94 -28.73
C HIS A 33 2.96 -16.44 -30.11
N ASN A 34 3.78 -15.59 -30.72
CA ASN A 34 3.50 -15.00 -32.04
C ASN A 34 3.83 -15.96 -33.20
N CYS A 35 4.33 -17.17 -32.92
CA CYS A 35 4.59 -18.20 -33.92
C CYS A 35 3.38 -19.12 -34.06
N THR A 36 2.88 -19.28 -35.28
CA THR A 36 1.86 -20.32 -35.55
C THR A 36 2.47 -21.71 -35.36
N ASN A 37 1.71 -22.67 -34.81
CA ASN A 37 2.16 -24.07 -34.63
C ASN A 37 2.60 -24.76 -35.94
N THR A 38 2.17 -24.24 -37.09
CA THR A 38 2.56 -24.75 -38.42
C THR A 38 3.84 -24.13 -38.96
N SER A 39 4.38 -23.08 -38.34
CA SER A 39 5.60 -22.41 -38.80
C SER A 39 6.80 -23.33 -38.60
N LYS A 40 7.61 -23.46 -39.65
CA LYS A 40 8.84 -24.27 -39.62
C LYS A 40 10.08 -23.44 -39.28
N THR A 41 9.98 -22.12 -39.23
CA THR A 41 11.15 -21.21 -39.18
C THR A 41 11.07 -20.19 -38.03
N CYS A 42 9.90 -20.00 -37.42
CA CYS A 42 9.67 -18.99 -36.39
C CYS A 42 10.12 -19.45 -34.99
N ALA A 43 9.65 -20.61 -34.53
CA ALA A 43 9.93 -21.14 -33.20
C ALA A 43 11.27 -21.90 -33.15
N MET A 44 12.37 -21.16 -33.23
CA MET A 44 13.74 -21.67 -33.24
C MET A 44 14.60 -20.93 -32.21
N ALA A 45 15.68 -21.55 -31.75
CA ALA A 45 16.54 -21.00 -30.72
C ALA A 45 17.10 -19.62 -31.12
N TRP A 46 17.02 -18.66 -30.21
CA TRP A 46 17.72 -17.39 -30.34
C TRP A 46 19.22 -17.61 -30.12
N ALA A 47 20.04 -17.13 -31.06
CA ALA A 47 21.50 -17.15 -30.91
C ALA A 47 21.96 -16.07 -29.92
N LEU A 48 21.37 -14.89 -30.02
CA LEU A 48 21.62 -13.78 -29.11
C LEU A 48 20.27 -13.13 -28.77
N ARG A 49 19.99 -12.94 -27.48
CA ARG A 49 18.80 -12.26 -27.02
C ARG A 49 19.19 -11.25 -25.95
N ILE A 50 19.00 -9.96 -26.24
CA ILE A 50 19.33 -8.85 -25.34
C ILE A 50 18.02 -8.20 -24.90
N ILE A 51 17.76 -8.17 -23.59
CA ILE A 51 16.47 -7.78 -23.01
C ILE A 51 16.75 -6.97 -21.75
N ASP A 52 16.14 -5.79 -21.61
CA ASP A 52 16.29 -4.93 -20.41
C ASP A 52 17.76 -4.79 -19.96
N SER A 53 18.67 -4.63 -20.93
CA SER A 53 20.11 -4.67 -20.70
C SER A 53 20.77 -3.37 -21.12
N SER A 54 21.88 -3.04 -20.45
CA SER A 54 22.75 -1.93 -20.84
C SER A 54 24.23 -2.27 -20.78
N ALA A 55 25.06 -1.44 -21.42
CA ALA A 55 26.50 -1.64 -21.55
C ALA A 55 26.89 -3.01 -22.15
N VAL A 56 26.14 -3.45 -23.16
CA VAL A 56 26.38 -4.74 -23.84
C VAL A 56 27.16 -4.49 -25.12
N HIS A 57 28.47 -4.75 -25.07
CA HIS A 57 29.35 -4.60 -26.21
C HIS A 57 29.81 -5.97 -26.74
N VAL A 58 29.48 -6.25 -28.00
CA VAL A 58 29.87 -7.44 -28.76
C VAL A 58 30.83 -7.01 -29.86
N LEU A 59 32.11 -7.33 -29.73
CA LEU A 59 33.14 -6.91 -30.70
C LEU A 59 33.13 -7.72 -32.00
N SER A 60 32.59 -8.95 -31.95
CA SER A 60 32.33 -9.79 -33.12
C SER A 60 31.38 -10.92 -32.77
N ALA A 61 30.54 -11.33 -33.73
CA ALA A 61 29.58 -12.42 -33.57
C ALA A 61 29.40 -13.22 -34.87
N GLY A 62 29.38 -14.56 -34.76
CA GLY A 62 29.02 -15.50 -35.82
C GLY A 62 27.82 -16.34 -35.42
N LEU A 63 26.63 -15.99 -35.91
CA LEU A 63 25.36 -16.60 -35.50
C LEU A 63 24.78 -17.43 -36.65
N TYR A 64 24.74 -18.76 -36.51
CA TYR A 64 24.44 -19.65 -37.64
C TYR A 64 23.19 -20.51 -37.42
N SER A 65 22.42 -20.70 -38.47
CA SER A 65 21.31 -21.65 -38.56
C SER A 65 21.48 -22.47 -39.83
N PHE A 66 22.17 -23.61 -39.72
CA PHE A 66 22.55 -24.40 -40.89
C PHE A 66 21.45 -25.32 -41.44
N PHE A 67 20.44 -25.61 -40.61
CA PHE A 67 19.47 -26.66 -40.88
C PHE A 67 18.06 -26.22 -40.50
N ASN A 68 17.10 -26.81 -41.19
CA ASN A 68 15.72 -26.90 -40.75
C ASN A 68 15.33 -28.38 -40.73
N ARG A 69 15.22 -28.99 -39.53
CA ARG A 69 14.94 -30.43 -39.38
C ARG A 69 15.95 -31.31 -40.12
N TYR A 70 17.24 -31.04 -39.91
CA TYR A 70 18.39 -31.67 -40.58
C TYR A 70 18.46 -31.49 -42.10
N ASP A 71 17.55 -30.71 -42.70
CA ASP A 71 17.58 -30.36 -44.11
C ASP A 71 18.29 -29.01 -44.34
N GLN A 72 19.11 -28.91 -45.39
CA GLN A 72 19.88 -27.70 -45.72
C GLN A 72 19.35 -26.93 -46.93
N THR A 73 18.25 -27.37 -47.56
CA THR A 73 17.70 -26.70 -48.76
C THR A 73 17.28 -25.25 -48.50
N CYS A 74 17.03 -24.90 -47.24
CA CYS A 74 16.78 -23.54 -46.77
C CYS A 74 17.95 -22.57 -47.01
N LEU A 75 19.19 -23.06 -47.14
CA LEU A 75 20.35 -22.24 -47.53
C LEU A 75 20.32 -21.90 -49.03
N ASP A 76 19.75 -22.78 -49.86
CA ASP A 76 19.69 -22.61 -51.32
C ASP A 76 18.54 -21.70 -51.79
N SER A 77 17.67 -21.26 -50.88
CA SER A 77 16.48 -20.44 -51.20
C SER A 77 16.81 -19.02 -51.71
N GLY A 78 18.08 -18.63 -51.74
CA GLY A 78 18.55 -17.28 -52.02
C GLY A 78 18.20 -16.25 -50.93
N ARG A 79 17.34 -16.61 -49.97
CA ARG A 79 17.07 -15.82 -48.76
C ARG A 79 17.86 -16.32 -47.55
N HIS A 80 18.30 -17.59 -47.56
CA HIS A 80 18.83 -18.29 -46.40
C HIS A 80 17.80 -18.29 -45.26
N ASP A 81 16.69 -18.99 -45.47
CA ASP A 81 15.49 -18.97 -44.63
C ASP A 81 15.33 -20.26 -43.80
N CYS A 82 16.43 -20.74 -43.22
CA CYS A 82 16.40 -21.86 -42.28
C CYS A 82 15.66 -21.48 -40.99
N GLN A 83 15.78 -20.21 -40.60
CA GLN A 83 15.18 -19.58 -39.44
C GLN A 83 14.73 -18.16 -39.77
N ASP A 84 13.63 -17.69 -39.19
CA ASP A 84 13.14 -16.33 -39.47
C ASP A 84 14.05 -15.28 -38.81
N LYS A 85 14.39 -15.47 -37.54
CA LYS A 85 15.04 -14.47 -36.69
C LYS A 85 16.07 -15.13 -35.78
N ILE A 86 17.29 -14.56 -35.69
CA ILE A 86 18.41 -15.20 -34.96
C ILE A 86 18.97 -14.37 -33.80
N PHE A 87 18.93 -13.03 -33.91
CA PHE A 87 19.32 -12.10 -32.85
C PHE A 87 18.15 -11.16 -32.56
N TYR A 88 17.67 -11.16 -31.32
CA TYR A 88 16.59 -10.30 -30.84
C TYR A 88 17.07 -9.29 -29.81
N ALA A 89 16.56 -8.06 -29.90
CA ALA A 89 16.85 -6.98 -28.96
C ALA A 89 15.56 -6.30 -28.51
N GLU A 90 15.45 -6.02 -27.21
CA GLU A 90 14.25 -5.46 -26.59
C GLU A 90 14.60 -4.57 -25.39
N GLN A 91 13.98 -3.40 -25.29
CA GLN A 91 14.08 -2.45 -24.18
C GLN A 91 15.51 -2.29 -23.65
N SER A 92 16.49 -2.14 -24.54
CA SER A 92 17.92 -2.13 -24.17
C SER A 92 18.63 -0.89 -24.73
N TYR A 93 19.62 -0.36 -24.03
CA TYR A 93 20.39 0.82 -24.47
C TYR A 93 21.89 0.60 -24.23
N ASP A 94 22.76 1.44 -24.81
CA ASP A 94 24.21 1.19 -24.88
C ASP A 94 24.56 -0.23 -25.38
N VAL A 95 23.92 -0.65 -26.48
CA VAL A 95 24.15 -1.95 -27.15
C VAL A 95 24.91 -1.77 -28.45
N TRP A 96 26.09 -2.38 -28.51
CA TRP A 96 27.04 -2.25 -29.62
C TRP A 96 27.39 -3.64 -30.14
N VAL A 97 27.08 -3.92 -31.40
CA VAL A 97 27.46 -5.20 -32.03
C VAL A 97 28.29 -4.92 -33.27
N GLN A 98 29.60 -5.09 -33.15
CA GLN A 98 30.56 -4.95 -34.24
C GLN A 98 30.78 -6.32 -34.90
N ASN A 99 31.16 -6.30 -36.19
CA ASN A 99 31.48 -7.46 -37.01
C ASN A 99 30.48 -8.63 -36.81
N LEU A 100 29.20 -8.36 -37.11
CA LEU A 100 28.13 -9.35 -37.02
C LEU A 100 28.03 -10.13 -38.32
N VAL A 101 28.15 -11.45 -38.22
CA VAL A 101 28.01 -12.41 -39.31
C VAL A 101 26.87 -13.36 -38.97
N THR A 102 25.91 -13.51 -39.87
CA THR A 102 24.83 -14.50 -39.72
C THR A 102 24.70 -15.41 -40.93
N LEU A 103 24.20 -16.63 -40.71
CA LEU A 103 23.91 -17.59 -41.76
C LEU A 103 22.57 -18.27 -41.51
N GLY A 104 21.75 -18.43 -42.56
CA GLY A 104 20.51 -19.20 -42.47
C GLY A 104 19.36 -18.47 -41.77
N SER A 105 19.54 -17.19 -41.41
CA SER A 105 18.47 -16.34 -40.88
C SER A 105 17.99 -15.31 -41.89
N VAL A 106 16.66 -15.11 -41.95
CA VAL A 106 16.06 -14.05 -42.78
C VAL A 106 16.40 -12.68 -42.20
N GLU A 107 16.21 -12.51 -40.89
CA GLU A 107 16.59 -11.33 -40.13
C GLU A 107 17.91 -11.61 -39.40
N MET A 108 18.93 -10.79 -39.66
CA MET A 108 20.19 -10.78 -38.92
C MET A 108 19.99 -10.23 -37.51
N VAL A 109 19.17 -9.19 -37.38
CA VAL A 109 18.80 -8.55 -36.11
C VAL A 109 17.32 -8.16 -36.15
N SER A 110 16.61 -8.47 -35.08
CA SER A 110 15.16 -8.30 -34.93
C SER A 110 14.85 -7.50 -33.66
N PRO A 111 14.96 -6.15 -33.67
CA PRO A 111 14.55 -5.33 -32.55
C PRO A 111 13.02 -5.32 -32.41
N LEU A 112 12.48 -5.43 -31.18
CA LEU A 112 11.04 -5.31 -30.93
C LEU A 112 10.49 -3.95 -31.40
N ASN A 113 9.38 -3.93 -32.15
CA ASN A 113 8.80 -2.69 -32.71
C ASN A 113 9.78 -1.84 -33.54
N GLY A 114 10.94 -2.40 -33.92
CA GLY A 114 11.98 -1.72 -34.69
C GLY A 114 12.10 -2.25 -36.11
N VAL A 115 12.98 -1.63 -36.89
CA VAL A 115 13.26 -2.05 -38.27
C VAL A 115 14.24 -3.24 -38.24
N PRO A 116 13.87 -4.42 -38.78
CA PRO A 116 14.76 -5.57 -38.82
C PRO A 116 15.91 -5.36 -39.80
N THR A 117 17.09 -5.85 -39.44
CA THR A 117 18.23 -5.89 -40.35
C THR A 117 18.18 -7.20 -41.13
N LEU A 118 17.88 -7.14 -42.42
CA LEU A 118 17.70 -8.32 -43.25
C LEU A 118 19.04 -8.92 -43.70
N GLY A 119 19.13 -10.25 -43.79
CA GLY A 119 20.33 -10.95 -44.26
C GLY A 119 20.57 -10.76 -45.75
N LYS A 120 19.51 -10.90 -46.58
CA LYS A 120 19.63 -10.87 -48.05
C LYS A 120 20.34 -9.62 -48.60
N PRO A 121 20.04 -8.37 -48.17
CA PRO A 121 20.76 -7.19 -48.63
C PRO A 121 22.23 -7.12 -48.17
N ASN A 122 22.59 -7.83 -47.09
CA ASN A 122 23.92 -7.82 -46.47
C ASN A 122 24.72 -9.08 -46.80
N ARG A 123 24.40 -9.76 -47.91
CA ARG A 123 25.07 -10.98 -48.35
C ARG A 123 26.54 -10.69 -48.67
N ASN A 124 27.45 -11.41 -48.02
CA ASN A 124 28.88 -11.30 -48.26
C ASN A 124 29.52 -12.71 -48.31
N GLY A 125 29.71 -13.21 -49.53
CA GLY A 125 30.11 -14.60 -49.76
C GLY A 125 29.02 -15.57 -49.31
N PHE A 126 29.40 -16.56 -48.50
CA PHE A 126 28.48 -17.59 -48.01
C PHE A 126 27.50 -17.07 -46.96
N ALA A 127 27.95 -16.18 -46.08
CA ALA A 127 27.16 -15.62 -44.97
C ALA A 127 26.63 -14.22 -45.30
N SER A 128 25.83 -13.65 -44.41
CA SER A 128 25.50 -12.22 -44.42
C SER A 128 26.33 -11.52 -43.34
N SER A 129 26.89 -10.34 -43.63
CA SER A 129 27.72 -9.62 -42.66
C SER A 129 27.53 -8.12 -42.68
N ILE A 130 27.65 -7.51 -41.50
CA ILE A 130 27.64 -6.06 -41.30
C ILE A 130 28.80 -5.65 -40.39
N LEU A 131 29.38 -4.48 -40.64
CA LEU A 131 30.50 -3.96 -39.85
C LEU A 131 30.09 -3.60 -38.42
N ALA A 132 28.91 -3.02 -38.26
CA ALA A 132 28.34 -2.70 -36.96
C ALA A 132 26.82 -2.61 -37.03
N TRP A 133 26.17 -3.01 -35.94
CA TRP A 133 24.79 -2.68 -35.60
C TRP A 133 24.82 -1.84 -34.32
N LEU A 134 24.40 -0.57 -34.45
CA LEU A 134 24.44 0.44 -33.39
C LEU A 134 23.04 0.92 -33.00
N GLY A 135 22.02 0.10 -33.29
CA GLY A 135 20.61 0.47 -33.08
C GLY A 135 20.24 0.80 -31.64
N GLY A 136 21.05 0.36 -30.67
CA GLY A 136 20.88 0.67 -29.25
C GLY A 136 21.99 1.54 -28.65
N SER A 137 22.84 2.19 -29.45
CA SER A 137 24.03 2.90 -28.93
C SER A 137 23.70 4.23 -28.22
N GLN A 138 22.66 4.94 -28.68
CA GLN A 138 22.23 6.22 -28.09
C GLN A 138 20.77 6.23 -27.64
N ASN A 139 19.92 5.40 -28.26
CA ASN A 139 18.50 5.28 -27.95
C ASN A 139 18.18 3.85 -27.51
N VAL A 140 17.04 3.68 -26.83
CA VAL A 140 16.52 2.34 -26.49
C VAL A 140 16.17 1.59 -27.77
N THR A 141 16.86 0.48 -28.02
CA THR A 141 16.50 -0.46 -29.09
C THR A 141 15.43 -1.42 -28.61
N GLY A 142 14.47 -1.68 -29.48
CA GLY A 142 13.46 -2.67 -29.19
C GLY A 142 12.40 -2.20 -28.17
N GLN A 143 12.03 -0.92 -28.17
CA GLN A 143 11.17 -0.34 -27.12
C GLN A 143 9.81 -1.05 -27.04
N ARG A 144 9.43 -1.44 -25.81
CA ARG A 144 8.15 -2.09 -25.53
C ARG A 144 7.02 -1.07 -25.46
N SER A 145 5.80 -1.56 -25.63
CA SER A 145 4.60 -0.82 -25.25
C SER A 145 4.46 -0.70 -23.72
N PHE A 146 4.93 -1.70 -22.97
CA PHE A 146 4.96 -1.71 -21.51
C PHE A 146 6.38 -2.00 -21.03
N GLU A 147 6.97 -1.14 -20.21
CA GLU A 147 8.24 -1.46 -19.54
C GLU A 147 8.11 -2.74 -18.70
N GLY A 148 6.96 -2.87 -18.02
CA GLY A 148 6.59 -4.01 -17.19
C GLY A 148 7.07 -3.89 -15.75
N TYR A 149 6.55 -4.76 -14.89
CA TYR A 149 6.88 -4.80 -13.46
C TYR A 149 7.07 -6.22 -12.98
N ARG A 150 7.62 -6.39 -11.78
CA ARG A 150 7.72 -7.69 -11.11
C ARG A 150 6.80 -7.68 -9.90
N ILE A 151 5.99 -8.74 -9.77
CA ILE A 151 5.09 -8.90 -8.61
C ILE A 151 5.92 -9.12 -7.34
N HIS A 152 6.96 -9.94 -7.43
CA HIS A 152 7.93 -10.16 -6.37
C HIS A 152 9.34 -9.77 -6.80
N SER A 153 10.20 -9.52 -5.81
CA SER A 153 11.61 -9.24 -6.03
C SER A 153 12.46 -10.21 -5.21
N LYS A 154 13.78 -10.21 -5.42
CA LYS A 154 14.71 -10.99 -4.59
C LYS A 154 14.71 -10.57 -3.11
N ASN A 155 14.15 -9.40 -2.80
CA ASN A 155 14.05 -8.85 -1.45
C ASN A 155 12.66 -9.06 -0.84
N THR A 156 11.75 -9.77 -1.53
CA THR A 156 10.46 -10.14 -0.95
C THR A 156 10.73 -11.07 0.24
N ILE A 157 10.16 -10.72 1.39
CA ILE A 157 10.30 -11.49 2.65
C ILE A 157 9.79 -12.92 2.41
N ASP A 158 10.50 -13.92 2.94
CA ASP A 158 10.20 -15.35 2.86
C ASP A 158 10.28 -15.95 1.44
N ILE A 159 10.82 -15.21 0.45
CA ILE A 159 10.96 -15.76 -0.91
C ILE A 159 12.03 -16.86 -0.97
N GLU A 160 13.00 -16.82 -0.07
CA GLU A 160 14.07 -17.80 0.09
C GLU A 160 13.57 -19.20 0.50
N ASP A 161 12.37 -19.28 1.09
CA ASP A 161 11.74 -20.54 1.49
C ASP A 161 11.21 -21.34 0.29
N PHE A 162 11.09 -20.70 -0.88
CA PHE A 162 10.67 -21.35 -2.10
C PHE A 162 11.85 -22.01 -2.84
N PRO A 163 11.63 -23.10 -3.60
CA PRO A 163 12.67 -23.66 -4.47
C PRO A 163 13.20 -22.63 -5.47
N GLU A 164 14.48 -22.69 -5.84
CA GLU A 164 15.12 -21.72 -6.76
C GLU A 164 14.34 -21.50 -8.07
N ALA A 165 13.81 -22.59 -8.67
CA ALA A 165 12.99 -22.50 -9.87
C ALA A 165 11.67 -21.74 -9.64
N CYS A 166 11.06 -21.90 -8.46
CA CYS A 166 9.88 -21.14 -8.05
C CYS A 166 10.22 -19.66 -7.81
N GLN A 167 11.34 -19.37 -7.14
CA GLN A 167 11.80 -17.99 -6.95
C GLN A 167 11.97 -17.28 -8.29
N ASN A 168 12.59 -17.95 -9.27
CA ASN A 168 12.77 -17.43 -10.63
C ASN A 168 11.44 -17.13 -11.33
N ALA A 169 10.43 -17.98 -11.14
CA ALA A 169 9.08 -17.76 -11.66
C ALA A 169 8.40 -16.58 -10.97
N LEU A 170 8.46 -16.51 -9.63
CA LEU A 170 7.85 -15.44 -8.83
C LEU A 170 8.40 -14.05 -9.17
N ILE A 171 9.71 -13.94 -9.40
CA ILE A 171 10.34 -12.67 -9.81
C ILE A 171 10.22 -12.41 -11.32
N GLY A 172 9.52 -13.24 -12.09
CA GLY A 172 9.31 -13.05 -13.53
C GLY A 172 8.76 -11.67 -13.88
N LEU A 173 9.21 -11.11 -15.00
CA LEU A 173 8.75 -9.80 -15.46
C LEU A 173 7.36 -9.93 -16.12
N VAL A 174 6.40 -9.16 -15.62
CA VAL A 174 5.06 -9.03 -16.19
C VAL A 174 5.01 -7.80 -17.08
N ARG A 175 4.74 -8.02 -18.37
CA ARG A 175 4.65 -6.96 -19.39
C ARG A 175 3.22 -6.44 -19.49
N CYS A 176 2.80 -5.72 -18.47
CA CYS A 176 1.49 -5.08 -18.40
C CYS A 176 1.63 -3.63 -17.91
N ASP A 177 0.57 -2.84 -18.05
CA ASP A 177 0.44 -1.53 -17.42
C ASP A 177 0.75 -1.58 -15.91
N ASN A 178 1.62 -0.68 -15.46
CA ASN A 178 2.15 -0.66 -14.09
C ASN A 178 1.05 -0.45 -13.03
N HIS A 179 -0.09 0.14 -13.39
CA HIS A 179 -1.20 0.31 -12.44
C HIS A 179 -1.69 -1.03 -11.89
N THR A 180 -1.66 -2.07 -12.72
CA THR A 180 -2.10 -3.42 -12.33
C THR A 180 -1.22 -4.06 -11.25
N ALA A 181 0.02 -3.59 -11.06
CA ALA A 181 0.92 -4.05 -10.00
C ALA A 181 0.38 -3.77 -8.59
N THR A 182 -0.53 -2.79 -8.45
CA THR A 182 -1.13 -2.39 -7.17
C THR A 182 -2.28 -3.30 -6.74
N TRP A 183 -2.73 -4.23 -7.60
CA TRP A 183 -3.90 -5.07 -7.35
C TRP A 183 -3.52 -6.34 -6.58
N THR A 184 -2.94 -6.15 -5.40
CA THR A 184 -2.34 -7.21 -4.57
C THR A 184 -3.31 -7.89 -3.61
N GLY A 185 -4.60 -7.54 -3.67
CA GLY A 185 -5.64 -8.12 -2.82
C GLY A 185 -7.03 -8.07 -3.48
N PRO A 186 -8.06 -8.67 -2.85
CA PRO A 186 -9.42 -8.60 -3.34
C PRO A 186 -9.90 -7.15 -3.30
N SER A 187 -10.33 -6.61 -4.44
CA SER A 187 -10.81 -5.24 -4.57
C SER A 187 -11.80 -5.12 -5.74
N TYR A 188 -12.67 -4.11 -5.67
CA TYR A 188 -13.53 -3.71 -6.79
C TYR A 188 -12.94 -2.44 -7.41
N HIS A 189 -12.50 -2.51 -8.67
CA HIS A 189 -11.64 -1.46 -9.25
C HIS A 189 -12.44 -0.33 -9.92
N GLY A 190 -13.73 -0.53 -10.20
CA GLY A 190 -14.62 0.52 -10.70
C GLY A 190 -14.06 1.32 -11.89
N ILE A 191 -14.23 2.65 -11.86
CA ILE A 191 -13.58 3.52 -12.85
C ILE A 191 -12.14 3.77 -12.43
N LEU A 192 -11.21 3.49 -13.34
CA LEU A 192 -9.79 3.75 -13.13
C LEU A 192 -9.48 5.26 -13.13
N PRO A 193 -8.39 5.69 -12.46
CA PRO A 193 -7.92 7.08 -12.52
C PRO A 193 -7.72 7.57 -13.96
N ARG A 194 -7.86 8.88 -14.20
CA ARG A 194 -7.80 9.45 -15.56
C ARG A 194 -6.45 9.27 -16.24
N GLU A 195 -5.39 9.13 -15.45
CA GLU A 195 -4.02 8.94 -15.89
C GLU A 195 -3.76 7.51 -16.37
N VAL A 196 -4.64 6.56 -16.02
CA VAL A 196 -4.51 5.15 -16.38
C VAL A 196 -5.23 4.90 -17.70
N ASP A 197 -4.50 4.43 -18.72
CA ASP A 197 -5.10 4.04 -19.98
C ASP A 197 -5.77 2.66 -19.86
N ILE A 198 -7.11 2.64 -19.86
CA ILE A 198 -7.87 1.38 -19.82
C ILE A 198 -7.54 0.45 -20.99
N LYS A 199 -7.13 0.99 -22.16
CA LYS A 199 -6.73 0.15 -23.29
C LYS A 199 -5.40 -0.54 -23.04
N ALA A 200 -4.49 0.10 -22.32
CA ALA A 200 -3.23 -0.49 -21.89
C ALA A 200 -3.46 -1.64 -20.90
N VAL A 201 -4.33 -1.43 -19.91
CA VAL A 201 -4.74 -2.46 -18.94
C VAL A 201 -5.44 -3.63 -19.63
N CYS A 202 -6.30 -3.34 -20.61
CA CYS A 202 -7.06 -4.34 -21.36
C CYS A 202 -6.36 -4.85 -22.62
N ASP A 203 -5.07 -4.56 -22.78
CA ASP A 203 -4.28 -5.09 -23.87
C ASP A 203 -4.16 -6.62 -23.76
N GLN A 204 -4.29 -7.30 -24.89
CA GLN A 204 -4.21 -8.76 -24.91
C GLN A 204 -2.83 -9.25 -24.43
N GLY A 205 -1.76 -8.53 -24.76
CA GLY A 205 -0.40 -8.81 -24.31
C GLY A 205 -0.24 -8.68 -22.80
N CYS A 206 -0.89 -7.69 -22.17
CA CYS A 206 -0.93 -7.59 -20.71
C CYS A 206 -1.59 -8.83 -20.08
N SER A 207 -2.79 -9.19 -20.54
CA SER A 207 -3.52 -10.35 -19.99
C SER A 207 -2.77 -11.66 -20.19
N GLN A 208 -2.09 -11.82 -21.33
CA GLN A 208 -1.25 -12.98 -21.64
C GLN A 208 -0.03 -13.02 -20.71
N ALA A 209 0.65 -11.89 -20.49
CA ALA A 209 1.83 -11.83 -19.62
C ALA A 209 1.51 -12.24 -18.16
N ILE A 210 0.36 -11.84 -17.63
CA ILE A 210 -0.10 -12.29 -16.30
C ILE A 210 -0.43 -13.79 -16.31
N SER A 211 -1.06 -14.29 -17.38
CA SER A 211 -1.36 -15.72 -17.52
C SER A 211 -0.08 -16.57 -17.58
N ASP A 212 0.93 -16.10 -18.32
CA ASP A 212 2.22 -16.78 -18.47
C ASP A 212 2.98 -16.81 -17.14
N TRP A 213 3.00 -15.67 -16.43
CA TRP A 213 3.57 -15.59 -15.08
C TRP A 213 2.89 -16.58 -14.12
N ARG A 214 1.56 -16.61 -14.09
CA ARG A 214 0.81 -17.54 -13.23
C ARG A 214 1.10 -18.99 -13.60
N SER A 215 1.12 -19.32 -14.89
CA SER A 215 1.43 -20.67 -15.36
C SER A 215 2.85 -21.10 -14.97
N ALA A 216 3.82 -20.18 -15.02
CA ALA A 216 5.18 -20.45 -14.56
C ALA A 216 5.20 -20.71 -13.05
N VAL A 217 4.55 -19.85 -12.26
CA VAL A 217 4.47 -20.01 -10.80
C VAL A 217 3.79 -21.32 -10.43
N ASP A 218 2.65 -21.65 -11.03
CA ASP A 218 1.94 -22.91 -10.77
C ASP A 218 2.81 -24.14 -11.12
N THR A 219 3.59 -24.05 -12.20
CA THR A 219 4.49 -25.12 -12.65
C THR A 219 5.66 -25.34 -11.70
N TYR A 220 6.33 -24.26 -11.26
CA TYR A 220 7.58 -24.35 -10.52
C TYR A 220 7.43 -24.27 -9.00
N CYS A 221 6.35 -23.67 -8.51
CA CYS A 221 6.04 -23.58 -7.09
C CYS A 221 5.10 -24.71 -6.64
N GLY A 222 4.28 -25.28 -7.53
CA GLY A 222 3.38 -26.37 -7.19
C GLY A 222 2.45 -26.01 -6.02
N THR A 223 2.52 -26.76 -4.93
CA THR A 223 1.71 -26.52 -3.71
C THR A 223 2.41 -25.66 -2.66
N SER A 224 3.54 -25.02 -2.99
CA SER A 224 4.22 -24.12 -2.06
C SER A 224 3.35 -22.93 -1.68
N THR A 225 3.42 -22.56 -0.40
CA THR A 225 2.64 -21.48 0.20
C THR A 225 3.54 -20.50 0.92
N TRP A 226 3.11 -19.24 0.96
CA TRP A 226 3.63 -18.24 1.89
C TRP A 226 3.35 -18.63 3.35
N PRO A 227 4.01 -18.02 4.35
CA PRO A 227 3.79 -18.35 5.77
C PRO A 227 2.35 -18.15 6.26
N ASN A 228 1.61 -17.23 5.65
CA ASN A 228 0.17 -17.04 5.90
C ASN A 228 -0.72 -18.12 5.24
N GLY A 229 -0.12 -19.15 4.65
CA GLY A 229 -0.78 -20.27 3.98
C GLY A 229 -1.37 -19.95 2.60
N ALA A 230 -1.16 -18.74 2.07
CA ALA A 230 -1.59 -18.41 0.71
C ALA A 230 -0.73 -19.13 -0.34
N SER A 231 -1.32 -19.50 -1.48
CA SER A 231 -0.55 -20.08 -2.59
C SER A 231 0.48 -19.10 -3.14
N ALA A 232 1.60 -19.61 -3.66
CA ALA A 232 2.68 -18.79 -4.23
C ALA A 232 2.17 -17.75 -5.25
N GLY A 233 1.25 -18.17 -6.13
CA GLY A 233 0.67 -17.34 -7.21
C GLY A 233 -0.56 -16.51 -6.82
N VAL A 234 -0.87 -16.35 -5.53
CA VAL A 234 -2.08 -15.65 -5.07
C VAL A 234 -2.16 -14.21 -5.60
N MET A 235 -1.04 -13.48 -5.61
CA MET A 235 -1.00 -12.08 -6.08
C MET A 235 -1.31 -11.95 -7.57
N GLY A 236 -0.71 -12.80 -8.41
CA GLY A 236 -1.05 -12.81 -9.85
C GLY A 236 -2.51 -13.20 -10.10
N SER A 237 -3.13 -13.97 -9.20
CA SER A 237 -4.55 -14.30 -9.28
C SER A 237 -5.46 -13.10 -8.97
N PHE A 238 -5.09 -12.24 -8.00
CA PHE A 238 -5.78 -10.96 -7.78
C PHE A 238 -5.67 -10.04 -8.98
N ILE A 239 -4.46 -9.86 -9.52
CA ILE A 239 -4.22 -9.02 -10.70
C ILE A 239 -5.03 -9.51 -11.89
N SER A 240 -4.98 -10.82 -12.17
CA SER A 240 -5.75 -11.44 -13.25
C SER A 240 -7.26 -11.25 -13.08
N GLN A 241 -7.76 -11.36 -11.85
CA GLN A 241 -9.16 -11.08 -11.54
C GLN A 241 -9.52 -9.61 -11.78
N GLY A 242 -8.67 -8.68 -11.34
CA GLY A 242 -8.84 -7.24 -11.57
C GLY A 242 -8.84 -6.87 -13.05
N ILE A 243 -8.01 -7.52 -13.87
CA ILE A 243 -7.99 -7.32 -15.34
C ILE A 243 -9.29 -7.84 -15.95
N ASN A 244 -9.68 -9.07 -15.64
CA ASN A 244 -10.94 -9.65 -16.12
C ASN A 244 -12.14 -8.78 -15.73
N GLU A 245 -12.10 -8.23 -14.51
CA GLU A 245 -13.11 -7.31 -14.02
C GLU A 245 -13.11 -6.05 -14.90
N THR A 246 -12.05 -5.28 -14.87
CA THR A 246 -11.92 -3.99 -15.56
C THR A 246 -12.23 -4.07 -17.05
N CYS A 247 -11.81 -5.16 -17.70
CA CYS A 247 -11.90 -5.32 -19.16
C CYS A 247 -13.20 -5.97 -19.64
N GLN A 248 -14.16 -6.21 -18.75
CA GLN A 248 -15.48 -6.66 -19.15
C GLN A 248 -16.15 -5.60 -20.04
N THR A 249 -16.59 -6.01 -21.22
CA THR A 249 -17.34 -5.14 -22.15
C THR A 249 -18.78 -5.60 -22.32
N ASP A 250 -19.67 -4.66 -22.54
CA ASP A 250 -21.04 -4.93 -22.97
C ASP A 250 -21.04 -5.59 -24.35
N LYS A 251 -21.70 -6.74 -24.48
CA LYS A 251 -21.68 -7.54 -25.71
C LYS A 251 -22.36 -6.86 -26.90
N LYS A 252 -23.26 -5.89 -26.65
CA LYS A 252 -24.03 -5.22 -27.70
C LYS A 252 -23.33 -3.97 -28.21
N THR A 253 -22.76 -3.18 -27.32
CA THR A 253 -22.19 -1.86 -27.62
C THR A 253 -20.66 -1.88 -27.69
N GLY A 254 -20.01 -2.90 -27.13
CA GLY A 254 -18.55 -2.99 -27.03
C GLY A 254 -17.94 -2.00 -26.01
N LYS A 255 -18.75 -1.26 -25.25
CA LYS A 255 -18.29 -0.33 -24.23
C LYS A 255 -17.89 -1.07 -22.96
N TYR A 256 -16.92 -0.53 -22.21
CA TYR A 256 -16.53 -1.08 -20.93
C TYR A 256 -17.68 -1.05 -19.92
N CYS A 257 -17.83 -2.14 -19.17
CA CYS A 257 -18.94 -2.29 -18.24
C CYS A 257 -18.83 -1.34 -17.04
N ASN A 258 -17.63 -0.94 -16.63
CA ASN A 258 -17.45 0.05 -15.56
C ASN A 258 -18.07 1.40 -15.96
N ASP A 259 -17.91 1.84 -17.20
CA ASP A 259 -18.53 3.09 -17.71
C ASP A 259 -20.07 3.02 -17.75
N ILE A 260 -20.62 1.83 -17.98
CA ILE A 260 -22.06 1.59 -18.03
C ILE A 260 -22.63 1.55 -16.61
N ILE A 261 -22.02 0.77 -15.73
CA ILE A 261 -22.45 0.59 -14.33
C ILE A 261 -22.35 1.91 -13.57
N ASN A 262 -21.31 2.71 -13.81
CA ASN A 262 -21.17 4.02 -13.16
C ASN A 262 -22.28 5.02 -13.52
N LYS A 263 -23.04 4.76 -14.60
CA LYS A 263 -24.18 5.59 -15.01
C LYS A 263 -25.52 5.09 -14.50
N PHE A 264 -25.52 4.03 -13.69
CA PHE A 264 -26.74 3.51 -13.09
C PHE A 264 -27.34 4.50 -12.10
N THR A 265 -28.64 4.37 -11.93
CA THR A 265 -29.41 5.27 -11.08
C THR A 265 -29.10 4.96 -9.62
N LEU A 266 -28.62 5.96 -8.86
CA LEU A 266 -28.42 5.82 -7.41
C LEU A 266 -29.76 5.47 -6.75
N SER A 267 -29.84 4.25 -6.22
CA SER A 267 -31.05 3.69 -5.62
C SER A 267 -30.79 3.42 -4.14
N GLU A 268 -31.72 3.79 -3.26
CA GLU A 268 -31.60 3.59 -1.80
C GLU A 268 -31.47 2.10 -1.40
N SER A 269 -31.94 1.18 -2.25
CA SER A 269 -31.79 -0.25 -2.05
C SER A 269 -31.85 -1.01 -3.38
N ILE A 270 -31.30 -2.23 -3.39
CA ILE A 270 -31.24 -3.09 -4.59
C ILE A 270 -32.62 -3.46 -5.14
N ASP A 271 -33.63 -3.55 -4.27
CA ASP A 271 -35.02 -3.80 -4.66
C ASP A 271 -35.59 -2.69 -5.55
N LYS A 272 -35.18 -1.45 -5.33
CA LYS A 272 -35.66 -0.27 -6.05
C LYS A 272 -34.93 -0.04 -7.37
N MET A 273 -33.83 -0.75 -7.62
CA MET A 273 -33.02 -0.59 -8.81
C MET A 273 -33.81 -0.99 -10.08
N PRO A 274 -33.73 -0.21 -11.19
CA PRO A 274 -34.45 -0.50 -12.43
C PRO A 274 -34.06 -1.86 -13.02
N ASN A 275 -35.04 -2.63 -13.54
CA ASN A 275 -34.76 -3.92 -14.21
C ASN A 275 -33.82 -3.76 -15.42
N SER A 276 -33.84 -2.62 -16.10
CA SER A 276 -32.95 -2.35 -17.23
C SER A 276 -31.47 -2.28 -16.83
N GLU A 277 -31.17 -1.88 -15.60
CA GLU A 277 -29.82 -1.79 -15.05
C GLU A 277 -29.45 -3.09 -14.33
N LEU A 278 -30.34 -3.56 -13.46
CA LEU A 278 -30.17 -4.79 -12.67
C LEU A 278 -29.96 -6.02 -13.57
N CYS A 279 -30.74 -6.13 -14.66
CA CYS A 279 -30.65 -7.23 -15.61
C CYS A 279 -29.78 -6.91 -16.83
N SER A 280 -28.97 -5.85 -16.77
CA SER A 280 -28.04 -5.53 -17.85
C SER A 280 -26.96 -6.60 -18.00
N ASP A 281 -26.49 -6.82 -19.22
CA ASP A 281 -25.44 -7.80 -19.53
C ASP A 281 -24.16 -7.51 -18.71
N CYS A 282 -23.85 -6.24 -18.50
CA CYS A 282 -22.71 -5.79 -17.70
C CYS A 282 -22.86 -6.14 -16.22
N TYR A 283 -23.97 -5.76 -15.57
CA TYR A 283 -24.13 -5.97 -14.13
C TYR A 283 -24.28 -7.43 -13.77
N VAL A 284 -25.08 -8.18 -14.56
CA VAL A 284 -25.23 -9.62 -14.40
C VAL A 284 -23.90 -10.33 -14.62
N GLY A 285 -23.17 -9.96 -15.68
CA GLY A 285 -21.86 -10.53 -15.97
C GLY A 285 -20.83 -10.25 -14.86
N ARG A 286 -20.83 -9.02 -14.31
CA ARG A 286 -19.95 -8.61 -13.22
C ARG A 286 -20.18 -9.45 -11.97
N LEU A 287 -21.42 -9.53 -11.49
CA LEU A 287 -21.75 -10.28 -10.28
C LEU A 287 -21.43 -11.76 -10.42
N LYS A 288 -21.71 -12.37 -11.58
CA LYS A 288 -21.35 -13.77 -11.84
C LYS A 288 -19.83 -13.98 -11.87
N MET A 289 -19.09 -13.07 -12.50
CA MET A 289 -17.63 -13.15 -12.58
C MET A 289 -17.00 -13.03 -11.19
N MET A 290 -17.49 -12.10 -10.37
CA MET A 290 -17.03 -11.95 -8.99
C MET A 290 -17.41 -13.18 -8.16
N GLN A 291 -18.66 -13.63 -8.21
CA GLN A 291 -19.11 -14.82 -7.47
C GLN A 291 -18.33 -16.11 -7.85
N ALA A 292 -17.90 -16.24 -9.11
CA ALA A 292 -17.16 -17.42 -9.56
C ALA A 292 -15.68 -17.44 -9.12
N SER A 293 -15.17 -16.36 -8.53
CA SER A 293 -13.75 -16.20 -8.22
C SER A 293 -13.51 -15.95 -6.73
N PRO A 294 -12.71 -16.79 -6.05
CA PRO A 294 -12.32 -16.56 -4.66
C PRO A 294 -11.39 -15.34 -4.48
N TYR A 295 -10.85 -14.81 -5.58
CA TYR A 295 -9.97 -13.66 -5.60
C TYR A 295 -10.73 -12.33 -5.77
N SER A 296 -12.05 -12.37 -5.90
CA SER A 296 -12.85 -11.15 -6.07
C SER A 296 -13.26 -10.55 -4.72
N TYR A 297 -13.74 -9.31 -4.76
CA TYR A 297 -14.30 -8.62 -3.59
C TYR A 297 -15.69 -9.15 -3.14
N TYR A 298 -16.28 -10.12 -3.86
CA TYR A 298 -17.66 -10.56 -3.66
C TYR A 298 -17.99 -10.98 -2.23
N GLY A 299 -17.12 -11.75 -1.59
CA GLY A 299 -17.34 -12.27 -0.23
C GLY A 299 -17.00 -11.28 0.88
N ARG A 300 -16.49 -10.09 0.56
CA ARG A 300 -16.12 -9.06 1.55
C ARG A 300 -17.29 -8.17 1.94
N ASP A 301 -18.30 -8.08 1.09
CA ASP A 301 -19.49 -7.28 1.29
C ASP A 301 -20.74 -8.09 0.92
N THR A 302 -21.66 -8.26 1.88
CA THR A 302 -22.89 -9.01 1.70
C THR A 302 -23.81 -8.41 0.63
N PHE A 303 -23.60 -7.13 0.28
CA PHE A 303 -24.31 -6.44 -0.79
C PHE A 303 -24.27 -7.19 -2.12
N TYR A 304 -23.12 -7.72 -2.53
CA TYR A 304 -22.98 -8.38 -3.84
C TYR A 304 -23.70 -9.72 -3.91
N GLU A 305 -23.73 -10.45 -2.79
CA GLU A 305 -24.50 -11.69 -2.69
C GLU A 305 -26.01 -11.42 -2.80
N ASP A 306 -26.49 -10.41 -2.08
CA ASP A 306 -27.90 -10.01 -2.15
C ASP A 306 -28.26 -9.45 -3.53
N ALA A 307 -27.35 -8.73 -4.18
CA ALA A 307 -27.48 -8.29 -5.56
C ALA A 307 -27.69 -9.47 -6.52
N LEU A 308 -26.84 -10.51 -6.42
CA LEU A 308 -26.93 -11.66 -7.33
C LEU A 308 -28.17 -12.51 -7.05
N LYS A 309 -28.65 -12.61 -5.80
CA LYS A 309 -29.94 -13.24 -5.46
C LYS A 309 -31.11 -12.50 -6.14
N GLN A 310 -31.09 -11.17 -6.11
CA GLN A 310 -32.14 -10.36 -6.73
C GLN A 310 -32.11 -10.45 -8.25
N VAL A 311 -30.91 -10.46 -8.84
CA VAL A 311 -30.69 -10.71 -10.26
C VAL A 311 -31.22 -12.09 -10.65
N ALA A 312 -30.91 -13.14 -9.88
CA ALA A 312 -31.40 -14.49 -10.16
C ALA A 312 -32.94 -14.55 -10.16
N LYS A 313 -33.58 -13.85 -9.22
CA LYS A 313 -35.03 -13.78 -9.08
C LYS A 313 -35.70 -12.95 -10.18
N ARG A 314 -35.17 -11.77 -10.52
CA ARG A 314 -35.82 -10.77 -11.40
C ARG A 314 -35.43 -10.91 -12.87
N CYS A 315 -34.25 -11.48 -13.16
CA CYS A 315 -33.68 -11.54 -14.50
C CYS A 315 -33.72 -12.96 -15.12
N SER A 316 -34.55 -13.85 -14.55
CA SER A 316 -34.81 -15.21 -15.08
C SER A 316 -33.55 -16.08 -15.22
N LEU A 317 -32.60 -15.99 -14.29
CA LEU A 317 -31.42 -16.87 -14.28
C LEU A 317 -31.72 -18.13 -13.44
N SER A 318 -31.88 -19.27 -14.11
CA SER A 318 -32.09 -20.55 -13.41
C SER A 318 -30.77 -21.10 -12.86
N ASN A 319 -30.81 -21.63 -11.62
CA ASN A 319 -29.72 -22.34 -10.96
C ASN A 319 -28.39 -21.56 -10.83
N GLN A 320 -28.45 -20.22 -10.75
CA GLN A 320 -27.26 -19.40 -10.54
C GLN A 320 -26.76 -19.52 -9.08
N PRO A 321 -25.52 -19.99 -8.83
CA PRO A 321 -24.91 -19.92 -7.51
C PRO A 321 -24.79 -18.46 -7.06
N THR A 322 -25.11 -18.20 -5.80
CA THR A 322 -25.09 -16.86 -5.19
C THR A 322 -24.12 -16.77 -4.02
N THR A 323 -23.80 -17.88 -3.35
CA THR A 323 -22.83 -17.89 -2.26
C THR A 323 -21.42 -17.59 -2.76
N ALA A 324 -20.67 -16.82 -1.97
CA ALA A 324 -19.25 -16.56 -2.23
C ALA A 324 -18.44 -17.88 -2.31
N GLN A 325 -17.36 -17.89 -3.08
CA GLN A 325 -16.36 -18.96 -2.99
C GLN A 325 -15.58 -18.85 -1.68
N ASP A 326 -15.02 -19.97 -1.24
CA ASP A 326 -14.16 -20.01 -0.07
C ASP A 326 -12.93 -19.10 -0.26
N SER A 327 -12.47 -18.50 0.84
CA SER A 327 -11.29 -17.64 0.86
C SER A 327 -10.08 -18.38 0.28
N PRO A 328 -9.23 -17.70 -0.54
CA PRO A 328 -7.98 -18.28 -1.02
C PRO A 328 -6.93 -18.40 0.08
N PHE A 329 -7.17 -17.77 1.24
CA PHE A 329 -6.37 -17.92 2.45
C PHE A 329 -7.02 -18.97 3.36
N PRO A 330 -6.21 -19.81 4.05
CA PRO A 330 -6.74 -20.69 5.07
C PRO A 330 -7.53 -19.89 6.12
N PRO A 331 -8.60 -20.47 6.69
CA PRO A 331 -9.30 -19.83 7.79
C PRO A 331 -8.29 -19.56 8.91
N GLU A 332 -8.17 -18.31 9.32
CA GLU A 332 -7.38 -17.99 10.50
C GLU A 332 -7.91 -18.83 11.66
N PRO A 333 -7.03 -19.52 12.42
CA PRO A 333 -7.46 -20.18 13.63
C PRO A 333 -8.06 -19.12 14.54
N SER A 334 -9.38 -19.17 14.74
CA SER A 334 -10.06 -18.27 15.66
C SER A 334 -9.55 -18.60 17.06
N GLU A 335 -8.59 -17.84 17.57
CA GLU A 335 -8.25 -17.95 18.97
C GLU A 335 -9.51 -17.58 19.79
N PRO A 336 -9.89 -18.40 20.78
CA PRO A 336 -11.06 -18.12 21.58
C PRO A 336 -10.87 -16.76 22.27
N ALA A 337 -11.82 -15.84 22.09
CA ALA A 337 -11.78 -14.53 22.71
C ALA A 337 -11.50 -14.66 24.22
N PHE A 338 -10.31 -14.19 24.61
CA PHE A 338 -9.82 -14.26 25.98
C PHE A 338 -10.69 -13.38 26.90
N CYS A 339 -11.26 -13.98 27.95
CA CYS A 339 -12.08 -13.26 28.92
C CYS A 339 -11.36 -13.21 30.27
N LEU A 340 -10.72 -12.08 30.58
CA LEU A 340 -9.84 -11.94 31.75
C LEU A 340 -10.50 -12.29 33.09
N SER A 341 -11.82 -12.11 33.22
CA SER A 341 -12.55 -12.46 34.45
C SER A 341 -13.03 -13.92 34.51
N ASP A 342 -12.95 -14.65 33.40
CA ASP A 342 -13.65 -15.92 33.14
C ASP A 342 -15.19 -15.89 33.33
N VAL A 343 -15.77 -14.71 33.56
CA VAL A 343 -17.21 -14.55 33.76
C VAL A 343 -17.86 -14.07 32.46
N ARG A 344 -18.71 -14.91 31.90
CA ARG A 344 -19.53 -14.58 30.73
C ARG A 344 -20.99 -14.41 31.09
N TYR A 345 -21.65 -13.49 30.42
CA TYR A 345 -23.08 -13.24 30.50
C TYR A 345 -23.70 -13.26 29.10
N THR A 346 -24.90 -13.82 28.97
CA THR A 346 -25.65 -13.79 27.71
C THR A 346 -26.71 -12.70 27.77
N SER A 347 -26.64 -11.73 26.85
CA SER A 347 -27.55 -10.58 26.82
C SER A 347 -29.01 -10.99 26.65
N LYS A 348 -29.90 -10.27 27.34
CA LYS A 348 -31.36 -10.43 27.33
C LYS A 348 -32.03 -9.12 26.90
N VAL A 349 -33.32 -9.22 26.57
CA VAL A 349 -34.13 -8.06 26.17
C VAL A 349 -34.11 -7.02 27.29
N GLY A 350 -33.72 -5.79 26.96
CA GLY A 350 -33.66 -4.66 27.89
C GLY A 350 -32.38 -4.57 28.73
N ASP A 351 -31.37 -5.40 28.47
CA ASP A 351 -30.05 -5.23 29.08
C ASP A 351 -29.34 -4.00 28.49
N THR A 352 -28.61 -3.28 29.34
CA THR A 352 -27.79 -2.11 28.99
C THR A 352 -26.45 -2.22 29.70
N CYS A 353 -25.45 -1.46 29.25
CA CYS A 353 -24.14 -1.45 29.91
C CYS A 353 -24.28 -1.03 31.37
N ASP A 354 -25.14 -0.05 31.66
CA ASP A 354 -25.40 0.44 33.02
C ASP A 354 -26.13 -0.58 33.89
N SER A 355 -27.15 -1.26 33.35
CA SER A 355 -27.89 -2.25 34.14
C SER A 355 -27.01 -3.47 34.49
N LEU A 356 -26.15 -3.88 33.57
CA LEU A 356 -25.16 -4.92 33.81
C LEU A 356 -24.04 -4.44 34.75
N ALA A 357 -23.54 -3.22 34.56
CA ALA A 357 -22.48 -2.63 35.38
C ALA A 357 -22.88 -2.51 36.86
N LEU A 358 -24.09 -2.01 37.13
CA LEU A 358 -24.65 -1.94 38.48
C LEU A 358 -24.84 -3.33 39.09
N LYS A 359 -25.40 -4.27 38.31
CA LYS A 359 -25.69 -5.64 38.77
C LYS A 359 -24.42 -6.43 39.12
N TYR A 360 -23.38 -6.27 38.31
CA TYR A 360 -22.15 -7.07 38.43
C TYR A 360 -21.00 -6.30 39.10
N SER A 361 -21.21 -5.05 39.50
CA SER A 361 -20.20 -4.17 40.12
C SER A 361 -18.95 -4.02 39.24
N VAL A 362 -19.16 -3.59 37.99
CA VAL A 362 -18.12 -3.36 36.98
C VAL A 362 -18.34 -2.00 36.31
N SER A 363 -17.42 -1.54 35.45
CA SER A 363 -17.64 -0.31 34.68
C SER A 363 -18.47 -0.56 33.41
N SER A 364 -19.42 0.32 33.13
CA SER A 364 -20.20 0.31 31.88
C SER A 364 -19.32 0.42 30.65
N ALA A 365 -18.34 1.33 30.68
CA ALA A 365 -17.41 1.53 29.59
C ALA A 365 -16.52 0.30 29.36
N ALA A 366 -16.12 -0.39 30.43
CA ALA A 366 -15.31 -1.59 30.29
C ALA A 366 -16.12 -2.76 29.69
N ILE A 367 -17.43 -2.85 29.96
CA ILE A 367 -18.32 -3.80 29.27
C ILE A 367 -18.34 -3.48 27.78
N PHE A 368 -18.55 -2.22 27.40
CA PHE A 368 -18.61 -1.83 25.99
C PHE A 368 -17.28 -2.09 25.25
N ILE A 369 -16.18 -1.59 25.82
CA ILE A 369 -14.85 -1.66 25.21
C ILE A 369 -14.35 -3.10 25.08
N GLY A 370 -14.65 -3.95 26.07
CA GLY A 370 -14.22 -5.34 26.10
C GLY A 370 -15.04 -6.29 25.22
N ASN A 371 -16.13 -5.83 24.61
CA ASN A 371 -17.09 -6.67 23.89
C ASN A 371 -17.50 -6.04 22.55
N PRO A 372 -16.75 -6.30 21.46
CA PRO A 372 -16.97 -5.63 20.17
C PRO A 372 -18.33 -5.91 19.54
N ASP A 373 -19.00 -6.99 19.94
CA ASP A 373 -20.36 -7.33 19.47
C ASP A 373 -21.44 -6.39 20.04
N ILE A 374 -21.11 -5.56 21.04
CA ILE A 374 -22.03 -4.56 21.60
C ILE A 374 -21.97 -3.30 20.73
N LEU A 375 -23.00 -3.10 19.92
CA LEU A 375 -23.11 -1.95 19.03
C LEU A 375 -23.70 -0.70 19.72
N ASP A 376 -24.58 -0.90 20.72
CA ASP A 376 -25.19 0.16 21.52
C ASP A 376 -25.29 -0.26 22.98
N CYS A 377 -24.73 0.55 23.89
CA CYS A 377 -24.79 0.31 25.32
C CYS A 377 -26.19 0.47 25.91
N ASN A 378 -27.08 1.21 25.26
CA ASN A 378 -28.41 1.54 25.78
C ASN A 378 -29.49 0.57 25.27
N ASP A 379 -29.19 -0.24 24.25
CA ASP A 379 -30.12 -1.20 23.65
C ASP A 379 -29.37 -2.43 23.11
N MET A 380 -29.10 -3.41 23.99
CA MET A 380 -28.35 -4.60 23.60
C MET A 380 -29.22 -5.62 22.87
N VAL A 381 -28.73 -6.12 21.73
CA VAL A 381 -29.32 -7.26 21.03
C VAL A 381 -29.20 -8.52 21.88
N THR A 382 -30.25 -9.35 21.89
CA THR A 382 -30.31 -10.59 22.67
C THR A 382 -29.40 -11.69 22.14
N GLY A 383 -28.79 -12.47 23.05
CA GLY A 383 -28.04 -13.68 22.69
C GLY A 383 -26.54 -13.46 22.47
N ILE A 384 -26.03 -12.25 22.68
CA ILE A 384 -24.60 -11.93 22.61
C ILE A 384 -23.89 -12.47 23.86
N SER A 385 -22.73 -13.10 23.70
CA SER A 385 -21.88 -13.53 24.81
C SER A 385 -20.96 -12.38 25.23
N ILE A 386 -21.25 -11.79 26.38
CA ILE A 386 -20.53 -10.66 26.97
C ILE A 386 -19.51 -11.20 27.99
N CYS A 387 -18.22 -10.93 27.80
CA CYS A 387 -17.22 -11.04 28.85
C CYS A 387 -17.37 -9.89 29.84
N LEU A 388 -17.66 -10.20 31.10
CA LEU A 388 -17.78 -9.19 32.15
C LEU A 388 -16.37 -8.75 32.60
N PRO A 389 -16.10 -7.44 32.76
CA PRO A 389 -14.83 -6.97 33.30
C PRO A 389 -14.59 -7.40 34.76
N LEU A 390 -13.37 -7.20 35.26
CA LEU A 390 -13.07 -7.40 36.67
C LEU A 390 -13.89 -6.45 37.56
N GLN A 391 -14.32 -6.94 38.73
CA GLN A 391 -15.17 -6.19 39.64
C GLN A 391 -14.43 -5.04 40.33
N CYS A 392 -15.14 -3.94 40.58
CA CYS A 392 -14.65 -2.77 41.28
C CYS A 392 -15.77 -2.19 42.15
N LYS A 393 -15.43 -1.33 43.13
CA LYS A 393 -16.44 -0.43 43.68
C LYS A 393 -16.83 0.57 42.61
N THR A 394 -18.12 0.77 42.44
CA THR A 394 -18.65 1.63 41.38
C THR A 394 -19.20 2.95 41.91
N TYR A 395 -19.24 3.94 41.03
CA TYR A 395 -19.93 5.20 41.21
C TYR A 395 -20.79 5.47 39.97
N GLU A 396 -22.04 5.87 40.16
CA GLU A 396 -22.97 6.21 39.07
C GLU A 396 -22.95 7.72 38.86
N LEU A 397 -22.56 8.14 37.65
CA LEU A 397 -22.40 9.55 37.31
C LEU A 397 -23.74 10.29 37.23
N GLU A 398 -23.83 11.42 37.91
CA GLU A 398 -24.91 12.39 37.76
C GLU A 398 -24.73 13.25 36.50
N LYS A 399 -25.83 13.90 36.07
CA LYS A 399 -25.88 14.71 34.84
C LYS A 399 -24.82 15.80 34.75
N ASP A 400 -24.43 16.36 35.90
CA ASP A 400 -23.49 17.48 36.01
C ASP A 400 -22.16 17.09 36.65
N ASP A 401 -21.87 15.79 36.77
CA ASP A 401 -20.61 15.35 37.35
C ASP A 401 -19.39 15.75 36.51
N THR A 402 -18.31 16.00 37.24
CA THR A 402 -16.95 16.26 36.78
C THR A 402 -16.02 15.39 37.60
N CYS A 403 -14.77 15.15 37.17
CA CYS A 403 -13.85 14.44 38.05
C CYS A 403 -13.66 15.13 39.40
N MET A 404 -13.78 16.46 39.48
CA MET A 404 -13.69 17.17 40.76
C MET A 404 -14.86 16.84 41.69
N SER A 405 -16.10 16.79 41.18
CA SER A 405 -17.27 16.44 42.00
C SER A 405 -17.24 14.98 42.42
N VAL A 406 -16.85 14.08 41.50
CA VAL A 406 -16.68 12.65 41.78
C VAL A 406 -15.57 12.42 42.80
N ALA A 407 -14.41 13.07 42.64
CA ALA A 407 -13.29 13.01 43.59
C ALA A 407 -13.74 13.44 45.00
N ALA A 408 -14.45 14.57 45.10
CA ALA A 408 -15.00 15.06 46.36
C ALA A 408 -16.03 14.10 46.97
N ALA A 409 -16.89 13.49 46.15
CA ALA A 409 -17.93 12.55 46.61
C ALA A 409 -17.39 11.19 47.04
N THR A 410 -16.27 10.75 46.44
CA THR A 410 -15.70 9.40 46.62
C THR A 410 -14.48 9.39 47.54
N GLY A 411 -13.89 10.56 47.82
CA GLY A 411 -12.65 10.69 48.58
C GLY A 411 -11.39 10.32 47.79
N LEU A 412 -11.48 10.26 46.45
CA LEU A 412 -10.35 10.05 45.55
C LEU A 412 -9.67 11.38 45.21
N ASP A 413 -8.39 11.35 44.84
CA ASP A 413 -7.78 12.49 44.16
C ASP A 413 -8.25 12.55 42.69
N GLN A 414 -8.33 13.75 42.12
CA GLN A 414 -8.76 13.95 40.72
C GLN A 414 -7.92 13.12 39.74
N GLY A 415 -6.63 12.93 40.05
CA GLY A 415 -5.70 12.13 39.26
C GLY A 415 -5.95 10.62 39.31
N ASP A 416 -6.66 10.11 40.34
CA ASP A 416 -6.89 8.69 40.55
C ASP A 416 -8.10 8.15 39.76
N ILE A 417 -9.03 9.01 39.35
CA ILE A 417 -10.21 8.60 38.59
C ILE A 417 -9.82 8.04 37.21
N ARG A 418 -8.80 8.62 36.57
CA ARG A 418 -8.33 8.23 35.23
C ARG A 418 -7.67 6.85 35.19
N PRO A 419 -6.69 6.51 36.06
CA PRO A 419 -6.13 5.15 36.13
C PRO A 419 -7.19 4.06 36.34
N LEU A 420 -8.28 4.39 37.02
CA LEU A 420 -9.40 3.47 37.28
C LEU A 420 -10.39 3.37 36.11
N ASN A 421 -10.42 4.39 35.25
CA ASN A 421 -11.31 4.51 34.11
C ASN A 421 -10.53 5.12 32.92
N PRO A 422 -9.70 4.33 32.22
CA PRO A 422 -8.73 4.85 31.25
C PRO A 422 -9.32 5.62 30.07
N TRP A 423 -10.63 5.49 29.83
CA TRP A 423 -11.38 6.25 28.83
C TRP A 423 -11.63 7.72 29.25
N VAL A 424 -11.39 8.08 30.51
CA VAL A 424 -11.51 9.46 31.01
C VAL A 424 -10.31 10.29 30.54
N HIS A 425 -10.57 11.44 29.90
CA HIS A 425 -9.54 12.32 29.36
C HIS A 425 -8.60 12.85 30.45
N GLU A 426 -7.39 13.26 30.07
CA GLU A 426 -6.41 13.84 30.99
C GLU A 426 -6.94 15.07 31.75
N LEU A 427 -7.72 15.92 31.09
CA LEU A 427 -8.37 17.09 31.72
C LEU A 427 -9.74 16.77 32.34
N CYS A 428 -10.18 15.51 32.27
CA CYS A 428 -11.51 15.03 32.68
C CYS A 428 -12.70 15.85 32.15
N GLY A 429 -12.61 16.31 30.90
CA GLY A 429 -13.69 17.04 30.24
C GLY A 429 -14.79 16.15 29.64
N ASN A 430 -14.50 14.86 29.43
CA ASN A 430 -15.35 13.97 28.65
C ASN A 430 -16.34 13.13 29.49
N LEU A 431 -16.29 13.24 30.82
CA LEU A 431 -17.11 12.44 31.72
C LEU A 431 -18.60 12.56 31.35
N ARG A 432 -19.05 13.78 31.01
CA ARG A 432 -20.43 14.07 30.60
C ARG A 432 -20.77 13.55 29.21
N SER A 433 -19.91 13.79 28.22
CA SER A 433 -20.18 13.41 26.83
C SER A 433 -20.14 11.89 26.62
N ALA A 434 -19.25 11.20 27.33
CA ALA A 434 -19.09 9.75 27.26
C ALA A 434 -20.29 8.98 27.81
N THR A 435 -21.05 9.55 28.77
CA THR A 435 -22.21 8.87 29.36
C THR A 435 -23.28 8.45 28.37
N LYS A 436 -23.36 9.12 27.21
CA LYS A 436 -24.33 8.78 26.16
C LYS A 436 -23.98 7.50 25.42
N THR A 437 -22.69 7.18 25.32
CA THR A 437 -22.17 6.09 24.46
C THR A 437 -21.65 4.92 25.29
N LEU A 438 -20.98 5.20 26.40
CA LEU A 438 -20.27 4.20 27.22
C LEU A 438 -21.02 3.85 28.51
N GLY A 439 -22.13 4.52 28.81
CA GLY A 439 -22.84 4.40 30.07
C GLY A 439 -22.27 5.27 31.21
N ARG A 440 -22.90 5.18 32.38
CA ARG A 440 -22.72 6.07 33.54
C ARG A 440 -21.98 5.47 34.73
N VAL A 441 -21.74 4.16 34.73
CA VAL A 441 -21.15 3.47 35.88
C VAL A 441 -19.64 3.36 35.71
N ILE A 442 -18.91 3.95 36.66
CA ILE A 442 -17.44 4.03 36.64
C ILE A 442 -16.84 3.29 37.85
N CYS A 443 -15.59 2.87 37.74
CA CYS A 443 -14.85 2.29 38.85
C CYS A 443 -14.19 3.36 39.73
N ILE A 444 -14.32 3.24 41.06
CA ILE A 444 -13.67 4.10 42.06
C ILE A 444 -12.66 3.33 42.93
N THR A 445 -12.40 2.07 42.57
CA THR A 445 -11.26 1.27 43.04
C THR A 445 -10.70 0.49 41.87
N PRO A 446 -9.43 0.03 41.93
CA PRO A 446 -8.87 -0.82 40.89
C PRO A 446 -9.78 -2.04 40.62
N PRO A 447 -10.16 -2.30 39.36
CA PRO A 447 -10.81 -3.55 38.99
C PRO A 447 -9.95 -4.74 39.43
N GLY A 448 -10.51 -5.66 40.23
CA GLY A 448 -9.77 -6.79 40.82
C GLY A 448 -9.25 -6.57 42.26
N GLY A 449 -9.36 -5.35 42.83
CA GLY A 449 -9.00 -5.05 44.23
C GLY A 449 -7.65 -4.36 44.43
N LYS A 450 -7.29 -4.06 45.70
CA LYS A 450 -5.97 -3.45 46.04
C LYS A 450 -4.89 -4.52 46.00
N PHE A 451 -3.96 -4.40 45.06
CA PHE A 451 -2.77 -5.25 44.95
C PHE A 451 -1.54 -4.55 45.51
N GLU A 452 -0.76 -5.25 46.33
CA GLU A 452 0.62 -4.87 46.62
C GLU A 452 1.52 -5.46 45.51
N HIS A 453 2.08 -4.60 44.66
CA HIS A 453 2.84 -5.00 43.47
C HIS A 453 4.29 -5.45 43.75
N ASN A 454 4.69 -5.55 45.03
CA ASN A 454 6.03 -5.92 45.45
C ASN A 454 6.00 -7.28 46.16
N VAL A 455 6.22 -8.38 45.43
CA VAL A 455 6.28 -9.73 46.02
C VAL A 455 7.58 -10.42 45.63
N ASN A 456 8.31 -10.90 46.64
CA ASN A 456 9.51 -11.73 46.47
C ASN A 456 9.08 -13.20 46.31
N ASN A 457 8.17 -13.48 45.39
CA ASN A 457 7.65 -14.83 45.12
C ASN A 457 7.70 -15.15 43.61
N THR A 458 7.60 -16.43 43.28
CA THR A 458 7.72 -16.95 41.90
C THR A 458 6.38 -16.99 41.14
N ASN A 459 5.27 -16.55 41.76
CA ASN A 459 3.94 -16.62 41.15
C ASN A 459 3.42 -15.21 40.88
N SER A 460 3.24 -14.88 39.61
CA SER A 460 2.59 -13.62 39.21
C SER A 460 1.08 -13.83 39.00
N ASP A 461 0.34 -12.78 39.32
CA ASP A 461 -1.10 -12.64 39.13
C ASP A 461 -1.36 -11.93 37.79
N PRO A 462 -2.38 -12.34 37.01
CA PRO A 462 -2.79 -11.67 35.77
C PRO A 462 -3.19 -10.20 35.86
N ALA A 463 -3.34 -9.66 37.06
CA ALA A 463 -3.59 -8.23 37.29
C ALA A 463 -2.31 -7.38 37.45
N TYR A 464 -1.09 -7.95 37.36
CA TYR A 464 0.14 -7.16 37.48
C TYR A 464 0.47 -6.39 36.19
N PRO A 465 0.79 -5.08 36.28
CA PRO A 465 1.34 -4.34 35.14
C PRO A 465 2.72 -4.89 34.77
N GLU A 466 3.11 -4.76 33.49
CA GLU A 466 4.42 -5.25 33.01
C GLU A 466 5.61 -4.59 33.75
N TYR A 467 5.39 -3.39 34.33
CA TYR A 467 6.36 -2.68 35.16
C TYR A 467 6.11 -2.85 36.66
N ALA A 468 7.17 -2.95 37.45
CA ALA A 468 7.11 -2.86 38.91
C ALA A 468 7.27 -1.42 39.42
N ASP A 469 6.68 -1.12 40.59
CA ASP A 469 6.74 0.22 41.20
C ASP A 469 8.13 0.56 41.75
N LYS A 470 8.83 -0.44 42.30
CA LYS A 470 10.16 -0.29 42.90
C LYS A 470 11.01 -1.52 42.66
N ALA A 471 12.32 -1.31 42.62
CA ALA A 471 13.27 -2.41 42.47
C ALA A 471 13.38 -3.18 43.79
N THR A 472 13.46 -4.50 43.71
CA THR A 472 13.65 -5.42 44.82
C THR A 472 14.86 -6.30 44.55
N SER A 473 15.56 -6.75 45.59
CA SER A 473 16.70 -7.66 45.41
C SER A 473 16.25 -9.02 44.87
N PRO A 474 17.04 -9.68 44.01
CA PRO A 474 16.71 -11.02 43.52
C PRO A 474 16.64 -12.05 44.67
N PRO A 475 15.95 -13.20 44.48
CA PRO A 475 15.84 -14.24 45.49
C PRO A 475 17.21 -14.70 46.01
N THR A 476 17.29 -15.00 47.32
CA THR A 476 18.55 -15.40 47.96
C THR A 476 19.10 -16.69 47.32
N GLY A 477 20.32 -16.61 46.76
CA GLY A 477 20.97 -17.72 46.07
C GLY A 477 20.69 -17.81 44.56
N ALA A 478 19.94 -16.85 43.99
CA ALA A 478 19.68 -16.78 42.56
C ALA A 478 20.95 -16.48 41.75
N THR A 479 21.12 -17.16 40.62
CA THR A 479 22.17 -16.85 39.64
C THR A 479 21.56 -16.07 38.49
N LEU A 480 21.89 -14.78 38.35
CA LEU A 480 21.35 -13.92 37.29
C LEU A 480 21.81 -14.37 35.90
N ALA A 481 20.93 -14.21 34.91
CA ALA A 481 21.28 -14.30 33.50
C ALA A 481 22.16 -13.11 33.07
N GLU A 482 22.91 -13.27 31.98
CA GLU A 482 23.83 -12.22 31.53
C GLU A 482 23.06 -10.96 31.12
N LYS A 483 23.56 -9.80 31.55
CA LYS A 483 23.01 -8.47 31.22
C LYS A 483 21.58 -8.19 31.69
N THR A 484 20.95 -9.06 32.49
CA THR A 484 19.66 -8.79 33.12
C THR A 484 19.72 -7.53 33.98
N THR A 485 18.72 -6.65 33.86
CA THR A 485 18.63 -5.42 34.64
C THR A 485 18.43 -5.70 36.13
N GLU A 486 19.19 -5.00 36.98
CA GLU A 486 19.03 -5.05 38.45
C GLU A 486 17.91 -4.11 38.94
N LYS A 487 17.41 -3.23 38.07
CA LYS A 487 16.28 -2.34 38.34
C LYS A 487 14.96 -3.07 38.16
N CYS A 488 14.83 -4.23 38.81
CA CYS A 488 13.70 -5.15 38.65
C CYS A 488 12.93 -5.31 39.96
N GLY A 489 11.61 -5.32 39.90
CA GLY A 489 10.76 -5.58 41.07
C GLY A 489 10.22 -7.00 41.16
N ARG A 490 10.28 -7.78 40.06
CA ARG A 490 9.81 -9.17 39.99
C ARG A 490 10.81 -10.07 39.25
N TRP A 491 11.17 -11.20 39.85
CA TRP A 491 12.25 -12.09 39.40
C TRP A 491 11.73 -13.51 39.11
N TYR A 492 12.26 -14.17 38.08
CA TYR A 492 11.91 -15.55 37.76
C TYR A 492 13.14 -16.39 37.44
N THR A 493 13.25 -17.59 38.04
CA THR A 493 14.31 -18.56 37.75
C THR A 493 13.77 -19.63 36.81
N VAL A 494 14.34 -19.68 35.60
CA VAL A 494 13.93 -20.62 34.54
C VAL A 494 14.15 -22.07 34.98
N GLN A 495 13.14 -22.90 34.76
CA GLN A 495 13.13 -24.32 34.99
C GLN A 495 13.41 -25.10 33.69
N LYS A 496 13.84 -26.36 33.85
CA LYS A 496 14.08 -27.23 32.70
C LYS A 496 12.75 -27.53 31.99
N GLY A 497 12.64 -27.13 30.72
CA GLY A 497 11.42 -27.29 29.92
C GLY A 497 10.45 -26.11 29.99
N ASP A 498 10.90 -24.96 30.49
CA ASP A 498 10.25 -23.69 30.20
C ASP A 498 10.42 -23.32 28.73
N ASP A 499 9.37 -22.72 28.18
CA ASP A 499 9.37 -22.04 26.89
C ASP A 499 9.03 -20.56 27.12
N CYS A 500 9.46 -19.71 26.19
CA CYS A 500 9.33 -18.27 26.35
C CYS A 500 7.88 -17.81 26.46
N ALA A 501 6.97 -18.40 25.67
CA ALA A 501 5.55 -18.05 25.71
C ALA A 501 4.95 -18.29 27.10
N ARG A 502 5.26 -19.43 27.73
CA ARG A 502 4.80 -19.72 29.09
C ARG A 502 5.32 -18.72 30.11
N VAL A 503 6.60 -18.33 30.04
CA VAL A 503 7.21 -17.38 30.98
C VAL A 503 6.61 -15.98 30.81
N LEU A 504 6.45 -15.51 29.57
CA LEU A 504 5.86 -14.19 29.27
C LEU A 504 4.41 -14.10 29.73
N VAL A 505 3.61 -15.13 29.42
CA VAL A 505 2.21 -15.21 29.84
C VAL A 505 2.08 -15.30 31.35
N GLN A 506 2.88 -16.16 32.00
CA GLN A 506 2.84 -16.32 33.45
C GLN A 506 3.16 -15.02 34.19
N HIS A 507 4.03 -14.18 33.64
CA HIS A 507 4.50 -12.98 34.31
C HIS A 507 3.95 -11.67 33.76
N HIS A 508 3.08 -11.73 32.77
CA HIS A 508 2.43 -10.56 32.17
C HIS A 508 3.46 -9.50 31.76
N ILE A 509 4.43 -9.93 30.95
CA ILE A 509 5.47 -9.08 30.38
C ILE A 509 5.55 -9.35 28.88
N SER A 510 5.58 -8.29 28.07
CA SER A 510 5.70 -8.42 26.62
C SER A 510 7.09 -8.91 26.21
N LEU A 511 7.19 -9.63 25.10
CA LEU A 511 8.48 -10.09 24.58
C LEU A 511 9.49 -8.94 24.35
N PRO A 512 9.10 -7.76 23.81
CA PRO A 512 10.01 -6.63 23.70
C PRO A 512 10.50 -6.11 25.05
N LEU A 513 9.62 -5.99 26.06
CA LEU A 513 10.01 -5.53 27.38
C LEU A 513 10.87 -6.57 28.12
N PHE A 514 10.56 -7.87 27.96
CA PHE A 514 11.33 -8.96 28.55
C PHE A 514 12.75 -9.03 27.96
N THR A 515 12.90 -8.96 26.64
CA THR A 515 14.22 -8.96 25.97
C THR A 515 15.00 -7.68 26.26
N GLN A 516 14.32 -6.53 26.37
CA GLN A 516 14.96 -5.27 26.79
C GLN A 516 15.45 -5.34 28.25
N SER A 517 14.69 -6.01 29.14
CA SER A 517 15.08 -6.26 30.53
C SER A 517 16.15 -7.32 30.68
N ASN A 518 16.27 -8.23 29.70
CA ASN A 518 17.16 -9.38 29.70
C ASN A 518 17.86 -9.55 28.35
N PRO A 519 18.87 -8.72 28.03
CA PRO A 519 19.52 -8.69 26.72
C PRO A 519 20.30 -9.95 26.32
N SER A 520 20.41 -10.96 27.18
CA SER A 520 20.89 -12.29 26.79
C SER A 520 19.84 -13.14 26.08
N VAL A 521 18.62 -12.62 25.91
CA VAL A 521 17.49 -13.28 25.25
C VAL A 521 17.09 -12.46 24.03
N SER A 522 17.07 -13.09 22.86
CA SER A 522 16.64 -12.47 21.60
C SER A 522 15.12 -12.53 21.42
N GLN A 523 14.57 -11.68 20.56
CA GLN A 523 13.14 -11.75 20.20
C GLN A 523 12.85 -12.96 19.29
N ASP A 524 13.79 -13.29 18.40
CA ASP A 524 13.61 -14.34 17.39
C ASP A 524 13.76 -15.76 17.97
N ASP A 525 14.67 -15.95 18.94
CA ASP A 525 15.01 -17.27 19.51
C ASP A 525 14.79 -17.35 21.03
N CYS A 526 13.85 -16.56 21.57
CA CYS A 526 13.66 -16.39 23.02
C CYS A 526 13.64 -17.72 23.81
N THR A 527 12.95 -18.75 23.33
CA THR A 527 12.87 -20.06 24.01
C THR A 527 14.22 -20.78 24.07
N ALA A 528 15.05 -20.67 23.03
CA ALA A 528 16.37 -21.30 23.02
C ALA A 528 17.38 -20.57 23.92
N ASP A 529 17.19 -19.25 24.10
CA ASP A 529 18.04 -18.39 24.91
C ASP A 529 17.75 -18.45 26.43
N LEU A 530 16.63 -19.07 26.83
CA LEU A 530 16.32 -19.32 28.23
C LEU A 530 17.17 -20.47 28.79
N ILE A 531 18.07 -20.15 29.71
CA ILE A 531 18.98 -21.12 30.34
C ILE A 531 18.37 -21.62 31.66
N PRO A 532 18.04 -22.92 31.80
CA PRO A 532 17.55 -23.47 33.05
C PRO A 532 18.51 -23.21 34.23
N GLY A 533 17.96 -22.74 35.34
CA GLY A 533 18.70 -22.35 36.55
C GLY A 533 19.17 -20.89 36.58
N ARG A 534 19.03 -20.13 35.48
CA ARG A 534 19.29 -18.68 35.46
C ARG A 534 18.05 -17.88 35.83
N THR A 535 18.28 -16.72 36.44
CA THR A 535 17.23 -15.81 36.92
C THR A 535 17.15 -14.56 36.07
N TYR A 536 15.95 -14.24 35.61
CA TYR A 536 15.63 -13.17 34.67
C TYR A 536 14.69 -12.16 35.34
N CYS A 537 14.72 -10.92 34.87
CA CYS A 537 13.79 -9.88 35.28
C CYS A 537 12.47 -10.04 34.52
N VAL A 538 11.37 -10.22 35.25
CA VAL A 538 10.02 -10.40 34.67
C VAL A 538 9.06 -9.27 35.07
N GLY A 539 9.60 -8.21 35.68
CA GLY A 539 8.87 -6.99 36.03
C GLY A 539 9.86 -5.86 36.30
N PRO A 540 10.44 -5.25 35.25
CA PRO A 540 11.38 -4.14 35.40
C PRO A 540 10.69 -2.91 35.99
N THR A 541 11.44 -2.05 36.67
CA THR A 541 10.95 -0.71 37.03
C THR A 541 11.05 0.22 35.84
N LYS A 542 10.27 1.31 35.83
CA LYS A 542 10.40 2.35 34.78
C LYS A 542 11.79 3.00 34.74
N GLU A 543 12.49 3.02 35.87
CA GLU A 543 13.87 3.50 35.97
C GLU A 543 14.88 2.59 35.25
N ALA A 544 14.52 1.33 34.94
CA ALA A 544 15.40 0.41 34.23
C ALA A 544 15.76 0.91 32.82
N PHE A 545 14.98 1.85 32.27
CA PHE A 545 15.10 2.33 30.89
C PHE A 545 15.08 3.86 30.74
N ALA A 546 15.15 4.61 31.85
CA ALA A 546 15.42 6.05 31.81
C ALA A 546 16.95 6.21 31.72
N VAL A 547 17.62 6.52 30.61
CA VAL A 547 17.45 7.43 29.45
C VAL A 547 18.31 6.81 28.30
N GLU A 548 18.10 6.92 26.98
CA GLU A 548 17.64 7.98 26.06
C GLU A 548 16.56 7.44 25.11
N SER A 549 15.36 8.01 25.15
CA SER A 549 14.40 7.84 24.05
C SER A 549 15.03 8.44 22.79
N LYS A 550 15.30 7.62 21.76
CA LYS A 550 15.49 8.15 20.42
C LYS A 550 14.27 9.01 20.10
N PRO A 551 14.46 10.29 19.70
CA PRO A 551 13.32 11.15 19.42
C PRO A 551 12.47 10.50 18.32
N ILE A 552 11.17 10.43 18.56
CA ILE A 552 10.18 10.21 17.50
C ILE A 552 10.55 11.19 16.37
N PRO A 553 10.65 10.75 15.10
CA PRO A 553 10.93 11.67 14.00
C PRO A 553 9.97 12.85 14.10
N PRO A 554 10.50 14.09 14.16
CA PRO A 554 9.65 15.25 14.30
C PRO A 554 8.65 15.28 13.15
N HIS A 555 7.41 15.63 13.47
CA HIS A 555 6.38 15.89 12.47
C HIS A 555 6.01 17.37 12.53
N SER A 556 5.72 17.94 11.36
CA SER A 556 5.25 19.31 11.23
C SER A 556 3.75 19.30 10.97
N ARG A 557 3.01 20.11 11.75
CA ARG A 557 1.58 20.36 11.54
C ARG A 557 1.42 21.47 10.50
N PHE A 558 0.67 21.20 9.43
CA PHE A 558 0.43 22.18 8.35
C PHE A 558 -0.96 22.81 8.39
N GLY A 559 -1.84 22.33 9.28
CA GLY A 559 -3.11 22.97 9.60
C GLY A 559 -4.34 22.21 9.15
N CYS A 560 -5.48 22.87 9.28
CA CYS A 560 -6.79 22.30 9.03
C CYS A 560 -7.27 22.54 7.59
N PHE A 561 -7.70 21.49 6.90
CA PHE A 561 -8.14 21.54 5.49
C PHE A 561 -9.57 21.04 5.31
N ALA A 562 -10.36 21.69 4.45
CA ALA A 562 -11.71 21.26 4.13
C ALA A 562 -11.71 20.05 3.20
N ARG A 563 -12.56 19.07 3.49
CA ARG A 563 -12.80 17.92 2.61
C ARG A 563 -13.68 18.24 1.40
N GLU A 564 -14.63 19.18 1.51
CA GLU A 564 -15.67 19.43 0.50
C GLU A 564 -16.00 20.92 0.29
N ALA A 565 -15.01 21.77 0.01
CA ALA A 565 -15.27 23.21 -0.19
C ALA A 565 -15.82 23.59 -1.57
N ASP A 566 -15.80 22.68 -2.56
CA ASP A 566 -16.42 22.90 -3.86
C ASP A 566 -17.01 21.59 -4.40
N THR A 567 -18.14 21.69 -5.07
CA THR A 567 -19.16 20.67 -5.41
C THR A 567 -18.70 19.48 -6.29
N THR A 568 -17.42 19.14 -6.31
CA THR A 568 -16.85 18.10 -7.20
C THR A 568 -16.23 16.89 -6.49
N ASN A 569 -16.50 16.70 -5.19
CA ASN A 569 -16.31 15.42 -4.49
C ASN A 569 -14.86 14.89 -4.51
N ARG A 570 -13.88 15.69 -4.04
CA ARG A 570 -12.47 15.26 -3.95
C ARG A 570 -11.89 15.54 -2.57
N SER A 571 -11.27 14.52 -1.99
CA SER A 571 -10.60 14.52 -0.69
C SER A 571 -9.27 15.30 -0.73
N VAL A 572 -8.89 15.89 0.41
CA VAL A 572 -7.61 16.59 0.64
C VAL A 572 -6.40 15.69 0.35
N LEU A 573 -6.55 14.38 0.58
CA LEU A 573 -5.58 13.30 0.39
C LEU A 573 -6.26 12.11 -0.29
N THR A 574 -5.55 11.37 -1.15
CA THR A 574 -6.12 10.39 -2.12
C THR A 574 -6.62 9.11 -1.50
N LEU A 575 -5.88 8.58 -0.53
CA LEU A 575 -6.21 7.29 0.07
C LEU A 575 -7.37 7.52 1.03
N ASP A 576 -8.59 7.29 0.53
CA ASP A 576 -9.75 7.09 1.38
C ASP A 576 -9.46 5.90 2.32
N GLY A 577 -9.61 6.19 3.61
CA GLY A 577 -8.96 5.49 4.71
C GLY A 577 -9.11 3.97 4.74
N ILE A 578 -8.11 3.32 5.32
CA ILE A 578 -8.37 2.16 6.17
C ILE A 578 -8.93 2.71 7.47
N ASP A 579 -10.19 2.40 7.76
CA ASP A 579 -10.73 2.57 9.10
C ASP A 579 -9.98 1.61 10.04
N HIS A 580 -9.39 2.19 11.08
CA HIS A 580 -8.75 1.55 12.25
C HIS A 580 -7.23 1.42 12.25
N VAL A 581 -6.58 2.50 12.67
CA VAL A 581 -5.59 2.36 13.76
C VAL A 581 -6.32 2.63 15.07
N LYS A 582 -6.71 1.57 15.80
CA LYS A 582 -7.24 1.68 17.17
C LYS A 582 -6.15 1.24 18.14
N PRO A 583 -5.72 2.06 19.11
CA PRO A 583 -6.14 3.45 19.40
C PRO A 583 -5.53 4.50 18.43
N MET A 584 -6.37 5.42 17.90
CA MET A 584 -5.93 6.47 16.96
C MET A 584 -5.17 7.60 17.67
N SER A 585 -4.03 8.02 17.12
CA SER A 585 -3.26 9.20 17.53
C SER A 585 -2.43 9.75 16.36
N ILE A 586 -1.88 10.96 16.50
CA ILE A 586 -0.96 11.55 15.50
C ILE A 586 0.19 10.58 15.17
N ILE A 587 0.83 10.02 16.21
CA ILE A 587 1.97 9.11 16.05
C ILE A 587 1.54 7.76 15.44
N ALA A 588 0.34 7.30 15.77
CA ALA A 588 -0.19 6.04 15.26
C ALA A 588 -0.47 6.15 13.74
N CYS A 589 -1.08 7.26 13.30
CA CYS A 589 -1.29 7.54 11.89
C CYS A 589 0.05 7.77 11.14
N GLN A 590 0.98 8.52 11.75
CA GLN A 590 2.34 8.73 11.21
C GLN A 590 3.05 7.40 10.95
N SER A 591 3.05 6.51 11.96
CA SER A 591 3.73 5.21 11.88
C SER A 591 3.10 4.30 10.82
N TYR A 592 1.77 4.31 10.74
CA TYR A 592 1.04 3.58 9.70
C TYR A 592 1.39 4.07 8.29
N CYS A 593 1.35 5.39 8.06
CA CYS A 593 1.69 5.96 6.76
C CYS A 593 3.16 5.71 6.39
N PHE A 594 4.09 5.74 7.36
CA PHE A 594 5.49 5.40 7.12
C PHE A 594 5.72 3.95 6.73
N GLN A 595 5.00 3.00 7.33
CA GLN A 595 5.08 1.59 6.92
C GLN A 595 4.69 1.39 5.46
N LEU A 596 3.81 2.25 4.95
CA LEU A 596 3.36 2.24 3.57
C LEU A 596 4.19 3.15 2.63
N GLY A 597 5.25 3.78 3.13
CA GLY A 597 6.14 4.65 2.35
C GLY A 597 5.60 6.05 2.07
N TRP A 598 4.56 6.49 2.77
CA TRP A 598 3.94 7.82 2.62
C TRP A 598 4.48 8.81 3.64
N THR A 599 4.72 10.06 3.21
CA THR A 599 5.36 11.11 4.04
C THR A 599 4.41 12.21 4.52
N VAL A 600 3.19 12.23 3.99
CA VAL A 600 2.10 13.14 4.37
C VAL A 600 0.97 12.30 4.95
N TRP A 601 0.38 12.76 6.04
CA TRP A 601 -0.80 12.10 6.60
C TRP A 601 -1.81 13.12 7.11
N GLY A 602 -3.07 12.72 7.07
CA GLY A 602 -4.20 13.49 7.55
C GLY A 602 -4.99 12.67 8.55
N ILE A 603 -5.64 13.35 9.49
CA ILE A 603 -6.53 12.69 10.45
C ILE A 603 -7.87 13.40 10.44
N GLN A 604 -8.96 12.61 10.48
CA GLN A 604 -10.34 13.08 10.48
C GLN A 604 -11.16 12.33 11.52
N ASN A 605 -12.26 12.95 11.98
CA ASN A 605 -13.28 12.33 12.83
C ASN A 605 -12.81 11.75 14.18
N GLY A 606 -11.53 11.91 14.52
CA GLY A 606 -10.91 11.29 15.69
C GLY A 606 -10.43 9.85 15.46
N ASP A 607 -10.80 9.18 14.38
CA ASP A 607 -10.54 7.76 14.17
C ASP A 607 -10.16 7.36 12.73
N SER A 608 -10.20 8.29 11.78
CA SER A 608 -9.80 8.06 10.39
C SER A 608 -8.39 8.60 10.12
N CYS A 609 -7.53 7.78 9.54
CA CYS A 609 -6.17 8.15 9.09
C CYS A 609 -6.08 8.09 7.57
N PHE A 610 -5.47 9.12 6.98
CA PHE A 610 -5.28 9.28 5.54
C PHE A 610 -3.79 9.40 5.26
N CYS A 611 -3.28 8.73 4.24
CA CYS A 611 -1.87 8.78 3.86
C CYS A 611 -1.72 9.32 2.43
N ASP A 612 -0.66 10.06 2.17
CA ASP A 612 -0.29 10.50 0.81
C ASP A 612 1.19 10.93 0.76
N ASN A 613 1.67 11.32 -0.41
CA ASN A 613 2.97 11.97 -0.58
C ASN A 613 2.86 13.46 -0.86
N ARG A 614 1.67 13.96 -1.24
CA ARG A 614 1.43 15.38 -1.56
C ARG A 614 0.03 15.79 -1.13
N LEU A 615 -0.14 17.07 -0.80
CA LEU A 615 -1.45 17.70 -0.64
C LEU A 615 -2.12 17.84 -2.02
N ARG A 616 -3.37 17.41 -2.17
CA ARG A 616 -4.07 17.46 -3.47
C ARG A 616 -4.35 18.88 -3.95
N MET A 617 -4.41 19.05 -5.26
CA MET A 617 -4.84 20.28 -5.92
C MET A 617 -6.26 20.64 -5.47
N ASP A 618 -6.58 21.92 -5.37
CA ASP A 618 -7.83 22.45 -4.81
C ASP A 618 -7.98 22.40 -3.29
N SER A 619 -7.08 21.71 -2.56
CA SER A 619 -7.11 21.68 -1.09
C SER A 619 -7.26 23.09 -0.50
N LEU A 620 -8.26 23.25 0.36
CA LEU A 620 -8.59 24.53 0.97
C LEU A 620 -8.22 24.51 2.44
N MET A 621 -7.23 25.30 2.82
CA MET A 621 -6.94 25.58 4.22
C MET A 621 -8.12 26.38 4.82
N ILE A 622 -8.67 25.86 5.90
CA ILE A 622 -9.79 26.45 6.65
C ILE A 622 -9.32 26.85 8.05
N ASP A 623 -10.22 27.48 8.80
CA ASP A 623 -9.94 27.87 10.17
C ASP A 623 -9.69 26.64 11.06
N ASP A 624 -8.64 26.69 11.88
CA ASP A 624 -8.25 25.61 12.79
C ASP A 624 -9.39 25.17 13.74
N SER A 625 -10.34 26.06 14.05
CA SER A 625 -11.52 25.71 14.85
C SER A 625 -12.42 24.63 14.24
N LYS A 626 -12.24 24.32 12.95
CA LYS A 626 -12.94 23.23 12.25
C LYS A 626 -12.30 21.86 12.50
N CYS A 627 -11.02 21.81 12.84
CA CYS A 627 -10.34 20.61 13.32
C CYS A 627 -10.42 20.62 14.85
N ASN A 628 -11.55 20.18 15.39
CA ASN A 628 -11.87 20.26 16.81
C ASN A 628 -12.28 18.91 17.42
N MET A 629 -12.05 17.81 16.70
CA MET A 629 -12.32 16.46 17.16
C MET A 629 -11.04 15.85 17.71
N HIS A 630 -11.13 15.24 18.90
CA HIS A 630 -10.01 14.57 19.55
C HIS A 630 -9.85 13.13 19.04
N CYS A 631 -8.64 12.60 19.11
CA CYS A 631 -8.39 11.23 18.69
C CYS A 631 -9.06 10.21 19.65
N ASN A 632 -9.63 9.14 19.11
CA ASN A 632 -10.27 8.06 19.88
C ASN A 632 -9.25 7.30 20.77
N GLY A 633 -7.97 7.32 20.39
CA GLY A 633 -6.88 6.66 21.11
C GLY A 633 -5.97 7.56 21.94
N ASN A 634 -6.05 8.87 21.75
CA ASN A 634 -5.25 9.85 22.48
C ASN A 634 -5.98 11.20 22.53
N THR A 635 -6.45 11.55 23.72
CA THR A 635 -7.41 12.65 23.90
C THR A 635 -6.74 14.02 24.10
N THR A 636 -5.40 14.07 24.14
CA THR A 636 -4.64 15.34 24.17
C THR A 636 -4.44 15.93 22.77
N ASN A 637 -4.48 15.09 21.74
CA ASN A 637 -4.26 15.51 20.35
C ASN A 637 -5.59 15.75 19.63
N ILE A 638 -5.58 16.74 18.74
CA ILE A 638 -6.66 17.01 17.78
C ILE A 638 -6.41 16.10 16.57
N CYS A 639 -7.45 15.38 16.17
CA CYS A 639 -7.46 14.43 15.06
C CYS A 639 -8.52 14.82 14.02
N GLY A 640 -8.40 16.05 13.54
CA GLY A 640 -9.29 16.62 12.51
C GLY A 640 -10.64 17.08 13.03
N GLY A 641 -11.64 17.06 12.15
CA GLY A 641 -13.01 17.43 12.40
C GLY A 641 -13.98 16.69 11.49
N LYS A 642 -15.28 16.97 11.62
CA LYS A 642 -16.33 16.25 10.89
C LYS A 642 -16.13 16.27 9.37
N ASP A 643 -15.85 17.45 8.83
CA ASP A 643 -15.66 17.71 7.39
C ASP A 643 -14.28 18.36 7.14
N ALA A 644 -13.34 18.12 8.04
CA ALA A 644 -12.06 18.80 8.11
C ALA A 644 -10.93 17.82 8.46
N ILE A 645 -9.84 17.88 7.71
CA ILE A 645 -8.69 17.00 7.87
C ILE A 645 -7.54 17.82 8.45
N GLU A 646 -7.00 17.37 9.58
CA GLU A 646 -5.78 17.93 10.16
C GLU A 646 -4.57 17.26 9.49
N VAL A 647 -3.72 18.05 8.80
CA VAL A 647 -2.65 17.52 7.94
C VAL A 647 -1.27 17.73 8.57
N PHE A 648 -0.44 16.69 8.45
CA PHE A 648 0.92 16.62 8.95
C PHE A 648 1.88 16.08 7.89
N SER A 649 3.16 16.39 8.02
CA SER A 649 4.23 15.74 7.25
C SER A 649 5.46 15.45 8.11
N SER A 650 6.24 14.47 7.67
CA SER A 650 7.54 14.13 8.22
C SER A 650 8.66 15.02 7.70
N GLN A 651 8.36 15.82 6.68
CA GLN A 651 9.25 16.81 6.12
C GLN A 651 8.85 18.20 6.62
N GLU A 652 9.82 19.11 6.70
CA GLU A 652 9.56 20.51 7.04
C GLU A 652 8.74 21.24 5.97
N MET A 653 8.79 20.76 4.72
CA MET A 653 8.01 21.27 3.59
C MET A 653 6.92 20.28 3.18
N LEU A 654 5.66 20.74 3.19
CA LEU A 654 4.55 19.98 2.66
C LEU A 654 4.47 20.15 1.14
N ARG A 655 4.74 19.08 0.39
CA ARG A 655 4.59 19.07 -1.07
C ARG A 655 3.12 19.19 -1.47
N VAL A 656 2.86 19.95 -2.53
CA VAL A 656 1.50 20.22 -3.04
C VAL A 656 1.43 19.75 -4.50
N GLU A 657 0.27 19.24 -4.92
CA GLU A 657 -0.03 18.92 -6.31
C GLU A 657 -0.31 20.22 -7.10
N TYR A 658 0.37 20.39 -8.23
CA TYR A 658 0.27 21.55 -9.12
C TYR A 658 0.32 21.10 -10.59
N GLU A 659 -0.05 22.00 -11.49
CA GLU A 659 0.01 21.78 -12.94
C GLU A 659 0.57 23.00 -13.66
N SER A 660 1.45 22.77 -14.63
CA SER A 660 2.04 23.83 -15.45
C SER A 660 1.04 24.35 -16.47
N LEU A 661 0.92 25.68 -16.54
CA LEU A 661 0.12 26.40 -17.53
C LEU A 661 0.98 26.94 -18.69
N GLY A 662 2.28 26.65 -18.67
CA GLY A 662 3.24 27.03 -19.70
C GLY A 662 4.15 28.21 -19.35
N CYS A 663 4.95 28.64 -20.33
CA CYS A 663 5.95 29.68 -20.21
C CYS A 663 5.41 31.05 -20.66
N TYR A 664 5.62 32.10 -19.87
CA TYR A 664 5.09 33.44 -20.12
C TYR A 664 6.17 34.53 -19.99
N VAL A 665 5.98 35.66 -20.68
CA VAL A 665 6.85 36.83 -20.50
C VAL A 665 6.70 37.41 -19.09
N HIS A 666 7.82 37.53 -18.35
CA HIS A 666 7.85 38.06 -16.98
C HIS A 666 9.18 38.79 -16.72
N ASP A 667 9.18 40.11 -16.59
CA ASP A 667 10.42 40.92 -16.56
C ASP A 667 10.33 42.20 -15.71
N GLY A 668 9.70 42.13 -14.54
CA GLY A 668 9.52 43.27 -13.62
C GLY A 668 8.56 44.37 -14.13
N THR A 669 8.54 44.64 -15.44
CA THR A 669 7.63 45.53 -16.15
C THR A 669 6.40 44.80 -16.68
N THR A 670 6.61 43.58 -17.20
CA THR A 670 5.56 42.65 -17.60
C THR A 670 5.45 41.56 -16.55
N ARG A 671 4.24 41.33 -16.01
CA ARG A 671 4.00 40.26 -15.03
C ARG A 671 3.05 39.23 -15.61
N ALA A 672 3.35 37.95 -15.41
CA ALA A 672 2.47 36.86 -15.84
C ALA A 672 1.27 36.66 -14.90
N ILE A 673 1.46 36.90 -13.60
CA ILE A 673 0.46 36.70 -12.54
C ILE A 673 0.40 37.91 -11.59
N ARG A 674 -0.74 38.13 -10.94
CA ARG A 674 -0.98 39.24 -9.99
C ARG A 674 -2.01 38.89 -8.90
N GLY A 675 -2.28 39.83 -7.99
CA GLY A 675 -3.45 39.76 -7.10
C GLY A 675 -3.20 39.39 -5.64
N THR A 676 -1.94 39.24 -5.21
CA THR A 676 -1.60 39.19 -3.78
C THR A 676 -1.38 40.61 -3.24
N THR A 677 -1.94 40.94 -2.08
CA THR A 677 -1.71 42.22 -1.39
C THR A 677 -0.31 42.21 -0.77
N GLY A 678 0.73 42.31 -1.60
CA GLY A 678 2.12 42.23 -1.15
C GLY A 678 3.16 42.24 -2.27
N GLY A 679 2.85 41.69 -3.45
CA GLY A 679 3.84 41.63 -4.54
C GLY A 679 5.03 40.74 -4.17
N ASP A 680 4.76 39.56 -3.64
CA ASP A 680 5.79 38.68 -3.06
C ASP A 680 6.44 37.84 -4.16
N THR A 681 7.34 38.46 -4.92
CA THR A 681 8.43 37.72 -5.53
C THR A 681 9.43 37.43 -4.42
N ILE A 682 9.61 36.15 -4.12
CA ILE A 682 10.51 35.62 -3.12
C ILE A 682 11.76 35.19 -3.84
N ASP A 683 12.87 35.68 -3.32
CA ASP A 683 14.21 35.40 -3.82
C ASP A 683 14.86 34.38 -2.90
N SER A 684 15.24 33.22 -3.44
CA SER A 684 16.04 32.21 -2.76
C SER A 684 17.17 31.74 -3.68
N GLU A 685 18.36 32.27 -3.42
CA GLU A 685 19.56 32.00 -4.24
C GLU A 685 20.02 30.54 -4.19
N ASP A 686 19.70 29.77 -3.14
CA ASP A 686 20.26 28.42 -2.91
C ASP A 686 19.21 27.31 -2.74
N GLU A 687 17.94 27.63 -2.50
CA GLU A 687 16.92 26.64 -2.10
C GLU A 687 15.65 26.63 -2.96
N MET A 688 15.62 27.37 -4.07
CA MET A 688 14.41 27.46 -4.89
C MET A 688 14.17 26.18 -5.70
N SER A 689 12.98 25.61 -5.59
CA SER A 689 12.49 24.53 -6.47
C SER A 689 11.00 24.72 -6.78
N VAL A 690 10.48 23.91 -7.71
CA VAL A 690 9.06 23.94 -8.05
C VAL A 690 8.19 23.57 -6.85
N ASP A 691 8.55 22.49 -6.13
CA ASP A 691 7.86 22.03 -4.93
C ASP A 691 7.91 23.11 -3.80
N ALA A 692 9.05 23.81 -3.63
CA ALA A 692 9.21 24.86 -2.63
C ALA A 692 8.31 26.08 -2.90
N CYS A 693 8.31 26.58 -4.13
CA CYS A 693 7.45 27.69 -4.52
C CYS A 693 5.96 27.31 -4.45
N ALA A 694 5.62 26.09 -4.88
CA ALA A 694 4.25 25.58 -4.77
C ALA A 694 3.78 25.53 -3.30
N SER A 695 4.59 24.96 -2.41
CA SER A 695 4.28 24.84 -0.98
C SER A 695 4.03 26.21 -0.35
N LEU A 696 4.97 27.14 -0.53
CA LEU A 696 4.89 28.47 0.05
C LEU A 696 3.68 29.26 -0.50
N CYS A 697 3.53 29.32 -1.83
CA CYS A 697 2.44 30.08 -2.43
C CYS A 697 1.07 29.51 -2.06
N THR A 698 0.95 28.19 -1.92
CA THR A 698 -0.31 27.54 -1.51
C THR A 698 -0.62 27.78 -0.03
N LEU A 699 0.34 27.48 0.85
CA LEU A 699 0.09 27.38 2.29
C LEU A 699 0.20 28.73 2.99
N GLU A 700 1.23 29.51 2.69
CA GLU A 700 1.47 30.80 3.35
C GLU A 700 0.72 31.93 2.68
N LYS A 701 0.79 32.00 1.34
CA LYS A 701 0.23 33.14 0.58
C LYS A 701 -1.21 32.93 0.13
N ARG A 702 -1.73 31.70 0.24
CA ARG A 702 -3.08 31.32 -0.21
C ARG A 702 -3.35 31.80 -1.64
N ALA A 703 -2.37 31.57 -2.49
CA ALA A 703 -2.36 31.95 -3.90
C ALA A 703 -2.91 30.80 -4.75
N ASP A 704 -3.59 31.14 -5.85
CA ASP A 704 -4.15 30.16 -6.81
C ASP A 704 -3.13 29.82 -7.92
N PHE A 705 -2.11 30.67 -8.09
CA PHE A 705 -1.05 30.55 -9.07
C PHE A 705 0.30 30.83 -8.43
N PHE A 706 1.34 30.22 -8.97
CA PHE A 706 2.71 30.59 -8.69
C PHE A 706 3.53 30.58 -9.98
N ALA A 707 4.62 31.32 -10.01
CA ALA A 707 5.47 31.40 -11.18
C ALA A 707 6.95 31.46 -10.77
N LEU A 708 7.77 30.69 -11.48
CA LEU A 708 9.22 30.60 -11.26
C LEU A 708 9.94 31.28 -12.42
N TRP A 709 10.95 32.10 -12.12
CA TRP A 709 11.77 32.74 -13.13
C TRP A 709 13.19 33.01 -12.63
N GLU A 710 14.14 33.13 -13.57
CA GLU A 710 15.57 33.30 -13.31
C GLU A 710 16.23 32.23 -12.41
N GLY A 711 15.56 31.10 -12.16
CA GLY A 711 16.09 29.98 -11.36
C GLY A 711 15.91 30.12 -9.84
N HIS A 712 15.78 31.35 -9.33
CA HIS A 712 15.76 31.65 -7.89
C HIS A 712 14.55 32.48 -7.43
N LEU A 713 13.71 32.96 -8.35
CA LEU A 713 12.59 33.85 -8.04
C LEU A 713 11.25 33.12 -8.12
N CYS A 714 10.53 33.08 -7.00
CA CYS A 714 9.18 32.54 -6.88
C CYS A 714 8.17 33.67 -6.70
N THR A 715 7.16 33.76 -7.56
CA THR A 715 6.11 34.78 -7.46
C THR A 715 4.76 34.13 -7.20
N CYS A 716 4.02 34.60 -6.19
CA CYS A 716 2.67 34.09 -5.87
C CYS A 716 1.57 35.03 -6.40
N GLY A 717 0.51 34.47 -6.99
CA GLY A 717 -0.59 35.22 -7.61
C GLY A 717 -1.97 34.60 -7.39
N ARG A 718 -3.02 35.42 -7.40
CA ARG A 718 -4.42 34.94 -7.34
C ARG A 718 -5.07 34.85 -8.71
N GLU A 719 -4.51 35.56 -9.69
CA GLU A 719 -5.03 35.59 -11.05
C GLU A 719 -3.90 35.78 -12.06
N MET A 720 -4.12 35.31 -13.29
CA MET A 720 -3.30 35.66 -14.44
C MET A 720 -3.42 37.16 -14.73
N ALA A 721 -2.31 37.80 -15.08
CA ALA A 721 -2.33 39.20 -15.46
C ALA A 721 -3.04 39.40 -16.83
N PRO A 722 -3.89 40.42 -16.98
CA PRO A 722 -4.49 40.75 -18.27
C PRO A 722 -3.41 41.05 -19.31
N GLY A 723 -3.41 40.29 -20.41
CA GLY A 723 -2.42 40.41 -21.47
C GLY A 723 -1.13 39.62 -21.23
N ALA A 724 -1.11 38.69 -20.27
CA ALA A 724 -0.01 37.74 -20.12
C ALA A 724 0.24 37.01 -21.46
N LYS A 725 1.47 37.09 -21.95
CA LYS A 725 1.86 36.56 -23.26
C LYS A 725 2.58 35.23 -23.10
N ASN A 726 1.94 34.16 -23.58
CA ASN A 726 2.51 32.82 -23.64
C ASN A 726 3.62 32.77 -24.72
N VAL A 727 4.69 32.03 -24.45
CA VAL A 727 5.85 31.81 -25.32
C VAL A 727 6.25 30.33 -25.34
N SER A 728 7.26 29.95 -26.13
CA SER A 728 7.71 28.55 -26.17
C SER A 728 8.22 28.10 -24.80
N MET A 729 7.91 26.85 -24.42
CA MET A 729 8.46 26.22 -23.22
C MET A 729 9.99 26.17 -23.25
N GLU A 730 10.60 26.11 -24.43
CA GLU A 730 12.06 26.15 -24.60
C GLU A 730 12.70 27.46 -24.10
N GLU A 731 11.92 28.52 -23.89
CA GLU A 731 12.40 29.78 -23.29
C GLU A 731 12.41 29.76 -21.75
N CYS A 732 11.79 28.77 -21.12
CA CYS A 732 11.80 28.53 -19.67
C CYS A 732 12.79 27.42 -19.32
N ASN A 733 14.08 27.65 -19.61
CA ASN A 733 15.15 26.66 -19.59
C ASN A 733 16.25 26.94 -18.56
N VAL A 734 15.95 27.71 -17.52
CA VAL A 734 16.89 28.03 -16.44
C VAL A 734 16.66 27.07 -15.29
N GLU A 735 17.72 26.37 -14.89
CA GLU A 735 17.67 25.41 -13.78
C GLU A 735 17.34 26.10 -12.44
N CYS A 736 16.61 25.37 -11.59
CA CYS A 736 16.32 25.76 -10.21
C CYS A 736 17.59 25.85 -9.35
N SER A 737 17.67 26.83 -8.44
CA SER A 737 18.82 26.97 -7.55
C SER A 737 18.92 25.86 -6.48
N GLY A 738 17.78 25.33 -6.03
CA GLY A 738 17.70 24.37 -4.93
C GLY A 738 17.56 22.90 -5.34
N GLU A 739 17.29 22.59 -6.61
CA GLU A 739 17.05 21.22 -7.08
C GLU A 739 17.66 20.97 -8.46
N LEU A 740 18.61 20.03 -8.53
CA LEU A 740 19.30 19.65 -9.77
C LEU A 740 18.36 18.86 -10.68
N GLY A 741 18.06 19.42 -11.85
CA GLY A 741 17.30 18.75 -12.92
C GLY A 741 15.91 19.33 -13.19
N ASP A 742 15.41 20.22 -12.34
CA ASP A 742 14.17 20.96 -12.58
C ASP A 742 14.42 22.33 -13.21
N GLU A 743 13.53 22.76 -14.10
CA GLU A 743 13.55 24.08 -14.72
C GLU A 743 12.66 25.06 -13.91
N CYS A 744 13.22 26.19 -13.50
CA CYS A 744 12.56 27.25 -12.72
C CYS A 744 12.38 28.50 -13.58
N GLY A 745 11.70 28.33 -14.72
CA GLY A 745 11.42 29.39 -15.69
C GLY A 745 12.64 29.75 -16.54
N GLY A 746 12.73 31.01 -16.96
CA GLY A 746 13.78 31.48 -17.86
C GLY A 746 14.21 32.92 -17.58
N LYS A 747 15.20 33.40 -18.33
CA LYS A 747 15.62 34.81 -18.23
C LYS A 747 14.53 35.71 -18.78
N ALA A 748 13.96 36.57 -17.94
CA ALA A 748 12.78 37.39 -18.29
C ALA A 748 11.56 36.56 -18.77
N ARG A 749 11.46 35.30 -18.32
CA ARG A 749 10.37 34.36 -18.61
C ARG A 749 9.99 33.62 -17.34
N ALA A 750 8.70 33.50 -17.08
CA ALA A 750 8.22 32.73 -15.95
C ALA A 750 7.42 31.53 -16.42
N GLU A 751 7.77 30.35 -15.92
CA GLU A 751 6.87 29.21 -16.00
C GLU A 751 5.79 29.39 -14.93
N VAL A 752 4.54 29.36 -15.36
CA VAL A 752 3.39 29.62 -14.49
C VAL A 752 2.67 28.31 -14.21
N TYR A 753 2.37 28.09 -12.94
CA TYR A 753 1.67 26.92 -12.45
C TYR A 753 0.39 27.33 -11.72
N THR A 754 -0.53 26.37 -11.61
CA THR A 754 -1.75 26.50 -10.79
C THR A 754 -1.82 25.36 -9.78
N ASN A 755 -2.33 25.67 -8.59
CA ASN A 755 -2.71 24.71 -7.56
C ASN A 755 -4.25 24.58 -7.45
N LYS A 756 -4.98 25.13 -8.43
CA LYS A 756 -6.44 24.99 -8.60
C LYS A 756 -6.81 24.42 -9.97
N ARG A 757 -7.59 23.35 -10.00
CA ARG A 757 -8.00 22.66 -11.24
C ARG A 757 -8.89 23.53 -12.12
N LYS A 758 -9.71 24.40 -11.53
CA LYS A 758 -10.59 25.32 -12.29
C LYS A 758 -9.80 26.16 -13.31
N ASN A 759 -8.54 26.48 -13.00
CA ASN A 759 -7.68 27.32 -13.82
C ASN A 759 -6.99 26.56 -14.97
N VAL A 760 -6.86 25.24 -14.84
CA VAL A 760 -6.32 24.36 -15.88
C VAL A 760 -7.24 24.38 -17.10
N VAL A 761 -8.54 24.19 -16.87
CA VAL A 761 -9.56 24.14 -17.94
C VAL A 761 -9.69 25.46 -18.71
N SER A 762 -9.48 26.60 -18.04
CA SER A 762 -9.53 27.93 -18.68
C SER A 762 -8.32 28.25 -19.57
N SER A 763 -7.20 27.53 -19.43
CA SER A 763 -5.96 27.79 -20.19
C SER A 763 -5.91 27.09 -21.56
N GLN A 764 -6.81 26.15 -21.82
CA GLN A 764 -6.93 25.40 -23.08
C GLN A 764 -7.99 25.97 -24.05
N GLY A 765 -8.60 27.11 -23.71
CA GLY A 765 -9.71 27.74 -24.44
C GLY A 765 -9.32 28.91 -25.33
#